data_AF-A0A840SMY9-F1
#
_entry.id   AF-A0A840SMY9-F1
#
_cell.length_a   1.000
_cell.length_b   1.000
_cell.length_c   1.000
_cell.angle_alpha   90.00
_cell.angle_beta   90.00
_cell.angle_gamma   90.00
#
_symmetry.space_group_name_H-M   'P 1'
#
loop_
_entity.id
_entity.type
_entity.pdbx_description
1 polymer ?
#
loop_
_entity_poly.entity_id
_entity_poly.type
_entity_poly.pdbx_seq_one_letter_code
_entity_poly.pdbx_strand_id
1 'polypeptide(L)'
;MVRAVHRWPGLVALALVTLLALSGAALSVFPAAERLSAPQAAAEQTVAELAALVAATHPGLEQIRRTPSGRITAWWFDGGTPGSATVDPATGIDVGSADPNRAERWLTNLHRSLFLDDAGRLVMAAGAAAMLVLGLSGAALVARRTSGWRRWFARLRGPLAGRLHVEIARVAAPALTLSAVTALWMVASTFDLLPDGRVQLMMPAAVSGATGFPLADMAALRDVPVSELRDLSFSAADAAGDALILQTNGGTGLIDQGTGALLAWADPTIWQQVSETIYMLHTGQGAAVLGLVLGLMALGVPVMGVSGTLVWLAGRRGRPRLRDNAPAGRAETVILVGSEGGSTWGFAATLASGLRAAGQSVHVAAMAGFDPARHARAERFLILAATYGEGDAPASATGFLDRLARLREVPEAPVAVLGFGDRGFPAFCAYAAAVEAAARARGWAVLLPMATVDRQSPQDFARWGRAFGAVIGTSLELAHQPVPPETETLSLISRRDYGAEVQAPTAILRFALPRGSLPRRLLGRGFARFHAGDLLGVLPQGSTVPRFYSLASGARDGFVEVVVRKHTGGVCSGELMALEPGDTVRAFLRRNPGFHAGRGRAPLILIGAGTGIGPLAGFIRANARRRPVHLFFGMRHPSSDFLYGDDLAAWRAEGRLTRLTTAVSRGARPHYVQDALRQEAAQVIDALMRGARVMVCGGRDMAEGVARALDEILAPIGLTPALLKAEGRYVEDVY
;
A
#
# COMPACT_ATOMS: atom_id res chain seq x y z
N MET A 1 -6.92 0.00 -19.00
CA MET A 1 -7.16 1.47 -19.01
C MET A 1 -6.88 2.13 -17.66
N VAL A 2 -7.50 1.69 -16.54
CA VAL A 2 -7.39 2.34 -15.21
C VAL A 2 -5.95 2.66 -14.75
N ARG A 3 -4.96 1.79 -14.97
CA ARG A 3 -3.55 2.06 -14.59
C ARG A 3 -2.90 3.20 -15.35
N ALA A 4 -3.21 3.35 -16.65
CA ALA A 4 -2.67 4.45 -17.45
C ALA A 4 -3.29 5.78 -17.00
N VAL A 5 -4.59 5.75 -16.68
CA VAL A 5 -5.37 6.86 -16.12
C VAL A 5 -4.90 7.25 -14.72
N HIS A 6 -4.34 6.33 -13.93
CA HIS A 6 -3.72 6.66 -12.65
C HIS A 6 -2.29 7.20 -12.83
N ARG A 7 -1.46 6.52 -13.63
CA ARG A 7 -0.03 6.80 -13.76
C ARG A 7 0.27 8.18 -14.36
N TRP A 8 -0.39 8.53 -15.46
CA TRP A 8 -0.04 9.73 -16.21
C TRP A 8 -0.45 11.02 -15.48
N PRO A 9 -1.71 11.17 -15.03
CA PRO A 9 -2.08 12.29 -14.16
C PRO A 9 -1.23 12.35 -12.90
N GLY A 10 -0.92 11.18 -12.29
CA GLY A 10 -0.13 11.13 -11.07
C GLY A 10 1.30 11.62 -11.22
N LEU A 11 1.93 11.44 -12.39
CA LEU A 11 3.29 11.94 -12.67
C LEU A 11 3.28 13.38 -13.16
N VAL A 12 2.34 13.74 -14.03
CA VAL A 12 2.26 15.07 -14.65
C VAL A 12 1.75 16.11 -13.65
N ALA A 13 0.71 15.79 -12.88
CA ALA A 13 0.11 16.70 -11.91
C ALA A 13 0.73 16.60 -10.52
N LEU A 14 1.83 15.82 -10.33
CA LEU A 14 2.39 15.53 -9.02
C LEU A 14 2.70 16.79 -8.22
N ALA A 15 3.41 17.74 -8.84
CA ALA A 15 3.81 18.98 -8.16
C ALA A 15 2.59 19.80 -7.73
N LEU A 16 1.62 19.96 -8.63
CA LEU A 16 0.40 20.71 -8.38
C LEU A 16 -0.47 20.05 -7.29
N VAL A 17 -0.75 18.75 -7.41
CA VAL A 17 -1.55 17.99 -6.43
C VAL A 17 -0.86 17.95 -5.06
N THR A 18 0.47 17.89 -5.02
CA THR A 18 1.24 18.02 -3.77
C THR A 18 1.08 19.41 -3.16
N LEU A 19 1.16 20.47 -3.96
CA LEU A 19 0.94 21.84 -3.50
C LEU A 19 -0.48 22.04 -2.95
N LEU A 20 -1.52 21.56 -3.67
CA LEU A 20 -2.90 21.60 -3.20
C LEU A 20 -3.06 20.87 -1.86
N ALA A 21 -2.49 19.68 -1.74
CA ALA A 21 -2.60 18.87 -0.54
C ALA A 21 -1.89 19.50 0.67
N LEU A 22 -0.69 20.06 0.48
CA LEU A 22 0.05 20.72 1.56
C LEU A 22 -0.62 22.02 1.99
N SER A 23 -1.07 22.84 1.03
CA SER A 23 -1.77 24.09 1.34
C SER A 23 -3.14 23.83 2.00
N GLY A 24 -3.90 22.84 1.55
CA GLY A 24 -5.17 22.44 2.18
C GLY A 24 -4.96 21.85 3.58
N ALA A 25 -3.93 21.03 3.78
CA ALA A 25 -3.57 20.51 5.11
C ALA A 25 -3.21 21.63 6.08
N ALA A 26 -2.45 22.63 5.63
CA ALA A 26 -2.13 23.78 6.46
C ALA A 26 -3.36 24.66 6.74
N LEU A 27 -4.26 24.86 5.77
CA LEU A 27 -5.51 25.60 5.97
C LEU A 27 -6.45 24.92 6.97
N SER A 28 -6.45 23.59 7.03
CA SER A 28 -7.32 22.82 7.94
C SER A 28 -7.09 23.10 9.43
N VAL A 29 -5.95 23.69 9.80
CA VAL A 29 -5.59 24.01 11.19
C VAL A 29 -6.30 25.28 11.68
N PHE A 30 -6.57 26.24 10.80
CA PHE A 30 -7.10 27.56 11.21
C PHE A 30 -8.48 27.49 11.86
N PRO A 31 -9.48 26.75 11.33
CA PRO A 31 -10.78 26.63 11.99
C PRO A 31 -10.69 26.01 13.40
N ALA A 32 -9.78 25.05 13.59
CA ALA A 32 -9.55 24.43 14.89
C ALA A 32 -8.86 25.40 15.87
N ALA A 33 -7.87 26.16 15.38
CA ALA A 33 -7.19 27.18 16.17
C ALA A 33 -8.16 28.30 16.58
N GLU A 34 -8.99 28.80 15.65
CA GLU A 34 -10.00 29.82 15.91
C GLU A 34 -11.00 29.36 16.97
N ARG A 35 -11.52 28.13 16.87
CA ARG A 35 -12.44 27.57 17.86
C ARG A 35 -11.84 27.47 19.26
N LEU A 36 -10.52 27.23 19.37
CA LEU A 36 -9.82 27.11 20.64
C LEU A 36 -9.47 28.48 21.24
N SER A 37 -9.25 29.51 20.41
CA SER A 37 -8.83 30.83 20.87
C SER A 37 -9.98 31.83 21.01
N ALA A 38 -11.07 31.68 20.26
CA ALA A 38 -12.19 32.62 20.29
C ALA A 38 -13.11 32.38 21.51
N PRO A 39 -13.43 33.43 22.29
CA PRO A 39 -14.46 33.37 23.31
C PRO A 39 -15.78 32.85 22.75
N GLN A 40 -16.44 31.97 23.49
CA GLN A 40 -17.70 31.34 23.06
C GLN A 40 -18.86 31.94 23.84
N ALA A 41 -19.97 32.19 23.16
CA ALA A 41 -21.20 32.63 23.79
C ALA A 41 -21.74 31.56 24.74
N ALA A 42 -22.41 31.98 25.80
CA ALA A 42 -23.14 31.06 26.67
C ALA A 42 -24.26 30.36 25.88
N ALA A 43 -24.59 29.12 26.24
CA ALA A 43 -25.50 28.27 25.44
C ALA A 43 -26.90 28.89 25.24
N GLU A 44 -27.38 29.66 26.21
CA GLU A 44 -28.70 30.29 26.22
C GLU A 44 -28.65 31.79 25.87
N GLN A 45 -27.47 32.33 25.57
CA GLN A 45 -27.33 33.75 25.26
C GLN A 45 -28.08 34.08 23.96
N THR A 46 -28.93 35.10 24.01
CA THR A 46 -29.74 35.53 22.87
C THR A 46 -29.01 36.57 22.03
N VAL A 47 -29.38 36.69 20.75
CA VAL A 47 -28.82 37.72 19.87
C VAL A 47 -29.15 39.12 20.40
N ALA A 48 -30.32 39.31 21.02
CA ALA A 48 -30.70 40.55 21.67
C ALA A 48 -29.72 40.98 22.78
N GLU A 49 -29.35 40.05 23.68
CA GLU A 49 -28.39 40.30 24.76
C GLU A 49 -27.01 40.65 24.22
N LEU A 50 -26.52 39.87 23.25
CA LEU A 50 -25.24 40.13 22.61
C LEU A 50 -25.23 41.50 21.92
N ALA A 51 -26.25 41.81 21.12
CA ALA A 51 -26.32 43.06 20.39
C ALA A 51 -26.38 44.27 21.33
N ALA A 52 -27.12 44.17 22.44
CA ALA A 52 -27.16 45.21 23.46
C ALA A 52 -25.80 45.43 24.16
N LEU A 53 -25.08 44.35 24.51
CA LEU A 53 -23.74 44.44 25.10
C LEU A 53 -22.74 45.09 24.15
N VAL A 54 -22.72 44.69 22.88
CA VAL A 54 -21.80 45.23 21.88
C VAL A 54 -22.13 46.69 21.56
N ALA A 55 -23.42 47.03 21.39
CA ALA A 55 -23.85 48.40 21.12
C ALA A 55 -23.56 49.36 22.29
N ALA A 56 -23.57 48.87 23.53
CA ALA A 56 -23.20 49.66 24.70
C ALA A 56 -21.70 50.02 24.71
N THR A 57 -20.83 49.13 24.24
CA THR A 57 -19.40 49.39 24.10
C THR A 57 -19.09 50.22 22.85
N HIS A 58 -19.86 50.03 21.78
CA HIS A 58 -19.64 50.63 20.45
C HIS A 58 -20.92 51.30 19.93
N PRO A 59 -21.20 52.58 20.27
CA PRO A 59 -22.46 53.26 19.95
C PRO A 59 -22.78 53.42 18.46
N GLY A 60 -21.79 53.29 17.57
CA GLY A 60 -21.95 53.35 16.11
C GLY A 60 -21.93 51.97 15.44
N LEU A 61 -22.40 50.93 16.13
CA LEU A 61 -22.42 49.55 15.65
C LEU A 61 -23.18 49.41 14.31
N GLU A 62 -22.51 48.85 13.31
CA GLU A 62 -23.06 48.60 11.98
C GLU A 62 -23.27 47.12 11.67
N GLN A 63 -22.46 46.23 12.26
CA GLN A 63 -22.56 44.82 11.96
C GLN A 63 -22.02 43.97 13.11
N ILE A 64 -22.73 42.89 13.44
CA ILE A 64 -22.21 41.77 14.24
C ILE A 64 -22.23 40.53 13.36
N ARG A 65 -21.09 39.85 13.21
CA ARG A 65 -20.98 38.58 12.49
C ARG A 65 -20.45 37.50 13.39
N ARG A 66 -20.99 36.29 13.25
CA ARG A 66 -20.48 35.09 13.90
C ARG A 66 -19.95 34.12 12.85
N THR A 67 -18.68 33.72 12.97
CA THR A 67 -18.11 32.68 12.12
C THR A 67 -18.67 31.30 12.50
N PRO A 68 -18.63 30.30 11.59
CA PRO A 68 -19.03 28.93 11.95
C PRO A 68 -18.21 28.31 13.10
N SER A 69 -16.99 28.80 13.35
CA SER A 69 -16.16 28.36 14.49
C SER A 69 -16.53 29.05 15.81
N GLY A 70 -17.48 29.99 15.79
CA GLY A 70 -18.02 30.68 16.96
C GLY A 70 -17.37 32.02 17.28
N ARG A 71 -16.42 32.50 16.47
CA ARG A 71 -15.83 33.83 16.66
C ARG A 71 -16.85 34.91 16.34
N ILE A 72 -17.01 35.88 17.22
CA ILE A 72 -17.90 37.02 17.04
C ILE A 72 -17.08 38.27 16.73
N THR A 73 -17.44 38.96 15.67
CA THR A 73 -16.76 40.17 15.20
C THR A 73 -17.79 41.28 15.06
N ALA A 74 -17.45 42.47 15.56
CA ALA A 74 -18.26 43.67 15.44
C ALA A 74 -17.55 44.70 14.56
N TRP A 75 -18.33 45.44 13.77
CA TRP A 75 -17.89 46.61 13.00
C TRP A 75 -18.75 47.80 13.39
N TRP A 76 -18.11 48.95 13.55
CA TRP A 76 -18.77 50.19 13.95
C TRP A 76 -18.10 51.40 13.32
N PHE A 77 -18.76 52.55 13.38
CA PHE A 77 -18.17 53.84 13.07
C PHE A 77 -18.15 54.73 14.32
N ASP A 78 -16.99 55.27 14.63
CA ASP A 78 -16.83 56.28 15.68
C ASP A 78 -16.38 57.61 15.04
N GLY A 79 -17.26 58.61 15.04
CA GLY A 79 -16.96 59.94 14.49
C GLY A 79 -16.49 59.93 13.03
N GLY A 80 -16.95 58.98 12.21
CA GLY A 80 -16.52 58.80 10.81
C GLY A 80 -15.29 57.91 10.61
N THR A 81 -14.73 57.34 11.69
CA THR A 81 -13.63 56.36 11.63
C THR A 81 -14.18 54.93 11.74
N PRO A 82 -13.95 54.05 10.75
CA PRO A 82 -14.37 52.66 10.85
C PRO A 82 -13.52 51.90 11.87
N GLY A 83 -14.19 51.21 12.79
CA GLY A 83 -13.61 50.32 13.78
C GLY A 83 -14.07 48.87 13.58
N SER A 84 -13.22 47.91 13.95
CA SER A 84 -13.60 46.50 13.95
C SER A 84 -12.77 45.66 14.93
N ALA A 85 -13.43 44.78 15.66
CA ALA A 85 -12.78 43.93 16.66
C ALA A 85 -13.49 42.58 16.81
N THR A 86 -12.72 41.57 17.24
CA THR A 86 -13.29 40.34 17.80
C THR A 86 -13.76 40.65 19.21
N VAL A 87 -15.00 40.31 19.53
CA VAL A 87 -15.67 40.70 20.78
C VAL A 87 -15.92 39.48 21.66
N ASP A 88 -15.72 39.62 22.97
CA ASP A 88 -16.16 38.62 23.95
C ASP A 88 -17.68 38.69 24.12
N PRO A 89 -18.42 37.62 23.76
CA PRO A 89 -19.87 37.63 23.87
C PRO A 89 -20.39 37.83 25.29
N ALA A 90 -19.64 37.45 26.33
CA ALA A 90 -20.09 37.60 27.70
C ALA A 90 -20.04 39.05 28.21
N THR A 91 -19.17 39.89 27.63
CA THR A 91 -18.90 41.25 28.13
C THR A 91 -19.15 42.35 27.10
N GLY A 92 -19.15 42.04 25.81
CA GLY A 92 -19.22 43.04 24.73
C GLY A 92 -17.91 43.81 24.52
N ILE A 93 -16.79 43.39 25.13
CA ILE A 93 -15.49 44.06 25.06
C ILE A 93 -14.58 43.43 23.99
N ASP A 94 -13.74 44.25 23.38
CA ASP A 94 -12.76 43.85 22.38
C ASP A 94 -11.66 42.95 22.97
N VAL A 95 -11.49 41.77 22.38
CA VAL A 95 -10.47 40.78 22.78
C VAL A 95 -9.40 40.54 21.73
N GLY A 96 -9.57 41.10 20.52
CA GLY A 96 -8.59 40.96 19.45
C GLY A 96 -8.99 41.66 18.17
N SER A 97 -8.10 41.64 17.19
CA SER A 97 -8.35 42.23 15.88
C SER A 97 -9.44 41.46 15.11
N ALA A 98 -10.28 42.17 14.37
CA ALA A 98 -11.19 41.59 13.38
C ALA A 98 -10.46 41.10 12.11
N ASP A 99 -9.23 41.57 11.87
CA ASP A 99 -8.51 41.27 10.65
C ASP A 99 -8.19 39.77 10.53
N PRO A 100 -8.41 39.16 9.35
CA PRO A 100 -7.99 37.79 9.12
C PRO A 100 -6.46 37.67 9.25
N ASN A 101 -6.03 36.55 9.83
CA ASN A 101 -4.62 36.24 10.02
C ASN A 101 -3.86 36.38 8.67
N ARG A 102 -2.74 37.13 8.67
CA ARG A 102 -1.95 37.37 7.45
C ARG A 102 -1.47 36.07 6.81
N ALA A 103 -1.09 35.08 7.62
CA ALA A 103 -0.67 33.76 7.14
C ALA A 103 -1.84 32.99 6.52
N GLU A 104 -3.03 33.04 7.14
CA GLU A 104 -4.25 32.41 6.63
C GLU A 104 -4.67 33.02 5.28
N ARG A 105 -4.65 34.35 5.16
CA ARG A 105 -4.94 35.05 3.90
C ARG A 105 -3.97 34.67 2.80
N TRP A 106 -2.67 34.72 3.10
CA TRP A 106 -1.63 34.34 2.14
C TRP A 106 -1.81 32.90 1.67
N LEU A 107 -2.06 31.98 2.60
CA LEU A 107 -2.24 30.56 2.28
C LEU A 107 -3.55 30.29 1.53
N THR A 108 -4.62 31.02 1.86
CA THR A 108 -5.90 30.96 1.13
C THR A 108 -5.72 31.41 -0.31
N ASN A 109 -4.99 32.51 -0.55
CA ASN A 109 -4.72 32.99 -1.90
C ASN A 109 -3.88 31.99 -2.71
N LEU A 110 -2.85 31.40 -2.08
CA LEU A 110 -2.07 30.31 -2.67
C LEU A 110 -2.97 29.12 -3.03
N HIS A 111 -3.79 28.63 -2.09
CA HIS A 111 -4.64 27.45 -2.27
C HIS A 111 -5.79 27.66 -3.26
N ARG A 112 -6.34 28.87 -3.31
CA ARG A 112 -7.52 29.19 -4.13
C ARG A 112 -7.14 29.57 -5.56
N SER A 113 -5.98 30.22 -5.74
CA SER A 113 -5.65 30.89 -6.99
C SER A 113 -4.16 30.97 -7.33
N LEU A 114 -3.24 30.42 -6.53
CA LEU A 114 -1.79 30.58 -6.78
C LEU A 114 -1.32 32.03 -6.93
N PHE A 115 -2.06 33.02 -6.41
CA PHE A 115 -1.84 34.45 -6.66
C PHE A 115 -1.99 34.89 -8.13
N LEU A 116 -2.75 34.14 -8.92
CA LEU A 116 -2.99 34.37 -10.35
C LEU A 116 -4.48 34.57 -10.68
N ASP A 117 -5.27 34.97 -9.69
CA ASP A 117 -6.72 35.20 -9.80
C ASP A 117 -7.43 34.06 -10.56
N ASP A 118 -8.20 34.38 -11.60
CA ASP A 118 -9.04 33.41 -12.31
C ASP A 118 -8.24 32.37 -13.10
N ALA A 119 -7.10 32.75 -13.69
CA ALA A 119 -6.21 31.80 -14.32
C ALA A 119 -5.70 30.78 -13.28
N GLY A 120 -5.37 31.27 -12.10
CA GLY A 120 -5.04 30.48 -10.93
C GLY A 120 -6.14 29.51 -10.49
N ARG A 121 -7.38 29.99 -10.39
CA ARG A 121 -8.55 29.16 -10.04
C ARG A 121 -8.71 27.99 -11.01
N LEU A 122 -8.54 28.23 -12.30
CA LEU A 122 -8.61 27.18 -13.33
C LEU A 122 -7.49 26.16 -13.19
N VAL A 123 -6.26 26.59 -12.86
CA VAL A 123 -5.14 25.68 -12.57
C VAL A 123 -5.45 24.83 -11.33
N MET A 124 -5.97 25.44 -10.25
CA MET A 124 -6.36 24.70 -9.04
C MET A 124 -7.51 23.73 -9.31
N ALA A 125 -8.46 24.09 -10.17
CA ALA A 125 -9.53 23.20 -10.63
C ALA A 125 -8.99 22.00 -11.41
N ALA A 126 -8.02 22.21 -12.31
CA ALA A 126 -7.35 21.12 -13.01
C ALA A 126 -6.61 20.19 -12.02
N GLY A 127 -5.98 20.75 -10.99
CA GLY A 127 -5.38 20.00 -9.89
C GLY A 127 -6.40 19.16 -9.11
N ALA A 128 -7.56 19.73 -8.77
CA ALA A 128 -8.65 19.02 -8.10
C ALA A 128 -9.23 17.91 -8.98
N ALA A 129 -9.45 18.16 -10.27
CA ALA A 129 -9.90 17.15 -11.22
C ALA A 129 -8.89 15.99 -11.36
N ALA A 130 -7.58 16.30 -11.43
CA ALA A 130 -6.54 15.28 -11.42
C ALA A 130 -6.56 14.46 -10.11
N MET A 131 -6.75 15.10 -8.96
CA MET A 131 -6.86 14.44 -7.67
C MET A 131 -8.09 13.52 -7.59
N LEU A 132 -9.23 13.94 -8.12
CA LEU A 132 -10.45 13.13 -8.23
C LEU A 132 -10.21 11.87 -9.08
N VAL A 133 -9.62 12.03 -10.27
CA VAL A 133 -9.26 10.91 -11.14
C VAL A 133 -8.28 9.97 -10.45
N LEU A 134 -7.29 10.49 -9.73
CA LEU A 134 -6.31 9.71 -8.97
C LEU A 134 -6.95 8.95 -7.80
N GLY A 135 -7.87 9.58 -7.06
CA GLY A 135 -8.61 8.96 -5.95
C GLY A 135 -9.46 7.79 -6.43
N LEU A 136 -10.28 8.00 -7.46
CA LEU A 136 -11.16 6.97 -8.02
C LEU A 136 -10.37 5.83 -8.68
N SER A 137 -9.37 6.16 -9.50
CA SER A 137 -8.53 5.16 -10.15
C SER A 137 -7.66 4.40 -9.15
N GLY A 138 -7.13 5.08 -8.13
CA GLY A 138 -6.36 4.48 -7.04
C GLY A 138 -7.22 3.48 -6.27
N ALA A 139 -8.45 3.86 -5.90
CA ALA A 139 -9.37 2.98 -5.21
C ALA A 139 -9.70 1.71 -6.01
N ALA A 140 -9.97 1.85 -7.32
CA ALA A 140 -10.19 0.70 -8.20
C ALA A 140 -8.97 -0.22 -8.30
N LEU A 141 -7.75 0.34 -8.30
CA LEU A 141 -6.51 -0.45 -8.30
C LEU A 141 -6.26 -1.18 -6.99
N VAL A 142 -6.58 -0.54 -5.85
CA VAL A 142 -6.54 -1.19 -4.54
C VAL A 142 -7.49 -2.38 -4.50
N ALA A 143 -8.75 -2.18 -4.89
CA ALA A 143 -9.76 -3.24 -4.91
C ALA A 143 -9.32 -4.43 -5.76
N ARG A 144 -8.71 -4.18 -6.93
CA ARG A 144 -8.12 -5.25 -7.76
C ARG A 144 -6.96 -5.95 -7.05
N ARG A 145 -6.06 -5.19 -6.41
CA ARG A 145 -4.91 -5.77 -5.70
C ARG A 145 -5.33 -6.62 -4.49
N THR A 146 -6.48 -6.36 -3.88
CA THR A 146 -7.04 -7.15 -2.77
C THR A 146 -8.06 -8.19 -3.18
N SER A 147 -8.33 -8.34 -4.47
CA SER A 147 -9.33 -9.27 -5.00
C SER A 147 -10.75 -8.97 -4.51
N GLY A 148 -11.10 -7.69 -4.53
CA GLY A 148 -12.44 -7.17 -4.28
C GLY A 148 -12.52 -6.21 -3.09
N TRP A 149 -13.65 -5.50 -3.02
CA TRP A 149 -13.96 -4.50 -2.00
C TRP A 149 -14.11 -5.09 -0.60
N ARG A 150 -14.58 -6.35 -0.47
CA ARG A 150 -14.73 -7.04 0.81
C ARG A 150 -13.39 -7.30 1.53
N ARG A 151 -12.28 -7.35 0.78
CA ARG A 151 -10.93 -7.61 1.30
C ARG A 151 -10.05 -6.35 1.29
N TRP A 152 -10.66 -5.16 1.29
CA TRP A 152 -9.96 -3.87 1.19
C TRP A 152 -8.79 -3.72 2.17
N PHE A 153 -8.95 -4.20 3.41
CA PHE A 153 -7.93 -4.13 4.47
C PHE A 153 -7.08 -5.41 4.61
N ALA A 154 -7.06 -6.29 3.61
CA ALA A 154 -6.20 -7.46 3.62
C ALA A 154 -4.71 -7.08 3.59
N ARG A 155 -3.90 -7.91 4.26
CA ARG A 155 -2.44 -7.71 4.39
C ARG A 155 -1.75 -7.69 3.04
N LEU A 156 -1.06 -6.60 2.73
CA LEU A 156 -0.30 -6.47 1.50
C LEU A 156 1.09 -7.11 1.59
N ARG A 157 1.43 -7.90 0.57
CA ARG A 157 2.78 -8.42 0.33
C ARG A 157 3.49 -7.62 -0.78
N GLY A 158 4.82 -7.66 -0.76
CA GLY A 158 5.68 -7.03 -1.79
C GLY A 158 6.57 -5.88 -1.29
N PRO A 159 7.24 -5.19 -2.22
CA PRO A 159 8.20 -4.13 -1.90
C PRO A 159 7.61 -2.98 -1.07
N LEU A 160 8.43 -2.37 -0.21
CA LEU A 160 7.98 -1.32 0.73
C LEU A 160 7.27 -0.16 0.03
N ALA A 161 7.86 0.41 -1.04
CA ALA A 161 7.26 1.54 -1.76
C ALA A 161 5.86 1.22 -2.28
N GLY A 162 5.69 0.06 -2.91
CA GLY A 162 4.38 -0.37 -3.41
C GLY A 162 3.38 -0.73 -2.31
N ARG A 163 3.83 -1.11 -1.10
CA ARG A 163 2.93 -1.30 0.06
C ARG A 163 2.51 0.03 0.63
N LEU A 164 3.46 0.93 0.91
CA LEU A 164 3.21 2.25 1.47
C LEU A 164 2.22 3.06 0.61
N HIS A 165 2.45 3.06 -0.71
CA HIS A 165 1.56 3.73 -1.66
C HIS A 165 0.10 3.27 -1.53
N VAL A 166 -0.13 1.96 -1.40
CA VAL A 166 -1.49 1.40 -1.34
C VAL A 166 -2.10 1.52 0.05
N GLU A 167 -1.33 1.32 1.13
CA GLU A 167 -1.86 1.47 2.49
C GLU A 167 -2.30 2.92 2.78
N ILE A 168 -1.53 3.91 2.32
CA ILE A 168 -1.93 5.32 2.45
C ILE A 168 -3.14 5.60 1.55
N ALA A 169 -3.12 5.14 0.29
CA ALA A 169 -4.23 5.37 -0.64
C ALA A 169 -5.55 4.79 -0.12
N ARG A 170 -5.53 3.63 0.55
CA ARG A 170 -6.74 2.99 1.12
C ARG A 170 -7.49 3.86 2.11
N VAL A 171 -6.76 4.63 2.90
CA VAL A 171 -7.32 5.46 3.97
C VAL A 171 -7.58 6.88 3.46
N ALA A 172 -6.66 7.42 2.67
CA ALA A 172 -6.76 8.79 2.19
C ALA A 172 -7.72 8.98 1.00
N ALA A 173 -7.93 7.96 0.15
CA ALA A 173 -8.71 8.12 -1.08
C ALA A 173 -10.14 8.66 -0.89
N PRO A 174 -10.94 8.22 0.11
CA PRO A 174 -12.27 8.79 0.34
C PRO A 174 -12.23 10.28 0.68
N ALA A 175 -11.32 10.66 1.60
CA ALA A 175 -11.14 12.06 2.01
C ALA A 175 -10.68 12.94 0.84
N LEU A 176 -9.68 12.49 0.08
CA LEU A 176 -9.17 13.20 -1.10
C LEU A 176 -10.22 13.34 -2.20
N THR A 177 -11.05 12.32 -2.39
CA THR A 177 -12.15 12.34 -3.36
C THR A 177 -13.19 13.38 -2.94
N LEU A 178 -13.58 13.39 -1.66
CA LEU A 178 -14.49 14.38 -1.10
C LEU A 178 -13.93 15.80 -1.28
N SER A 179 -12.69 16.06 -0.84
CA SER A 179 -12.05 17.38 -0.95
C SER A 179 -11.92 17.84 -2.40
N ALA A 180 -11.67 16.93 -3.34
CA ALA A 180 -11.59 17.26 -4.76
C ALA A 180 -12.96 17.61 -5.36
N VAL A 181 -14.01 16.87 -5.00
CA VAL A 181 -15.39 17.17 -5.45
C VAL A 181 -15.85 18.52 -4.91
N THR A 182 -15.62 18.81 -3.63
CA THR A 182 -16.01 20.10 -3.04
C THR A 182 -15.18 21.25 -3.61
N ALA A 183 -13.89 21.05 -3.92
CA ALA A 183 -13.07 22.05 -4.59
C ALA A 183 -13.59 22.40 -5.99
N LEU A 184 -13.93 21.39 -6.79
CA LEU A 184 -14.50 21.58 -8.13
C LEU A 184 -15.83 22.31 -8.07
N TRP A 185 -16.67 21.99 -7.07
CA TRP A 185 -17.91 22.71 -6.85
C TRP A 185 -17.68 24.20 -6.53
N MET A 186 -16.76 24.52 -5.61
CA MET A 186 -16.48 25.92 -5.26
C MET A 186 -15.96 26.72 -6.46
N VAL A 187 -15.15 26.11 -7.32
CA VAL A 187 -14.71 26.75 -8.57
C VAL A 187 -15.90 26.94 -9.52
N ALA A 188 -16.73 25.93 -9.72
CA ALA A 188 -17.91 26.03 -10.58
C ALA A 188 -18.86 27.13 -10.10
N SER A 189 -19.07 27.27 -8.79
CA SER A 189 -19.84 28.36 -8.18
C SER A 189 -19.16 29.72 -8.32
N THR A 190 -17.82 29.81 -8.40
CA THR A 190 -17.11 31.08 -8.58
C THR A 190 -17.23 31.61 -10.01
N PHE A 191 -17.47 30.71 -10.98
CA PHE A 191 -17.66 31.04 -12.39
C PHE A 191 -19.14 31.04 -12.80
N ASP A 192 -20.06 31.14 -11.83
CA ASP A 192 -21.52 31.16 -12.04
C ASP A 192 -22.05 30.01 -12.91
N LEU A 193 -21.37 28.86 -12.88
CA LEU A 193 -21.79 27.64 -13.61
C LEU A 193 -22.91 26.89 -12.89
N LEU A 194 -23.27 27.34 -11.69
CA LEU A 194 -24.28 26.77 -10.83
C LEU A 194 -25.29 27.85 -10.41
N PRO A 195 -26.55 27.51 -10.09
CA PRO A 195 -27.58 28.50 -9.79
C PRO A 195 -27.23 29.41 -8.60
N ASP A 196 -27.61 30.68 -8.64
CA ASP A 196 -27.53 31.56 -7.48
C ASP A 196 -28.71 31.28 -6.54
N GLY A 197 -28.42 30.65 -5.40
CA GLY A 197 -29.45 30.26 -4.40
C GLY A 197 -29.73 31.31 -3.33
N ARG A 198 -29.30 32.57 -3.53
CA ARG A 198 -29.52 33.64 -2.55
C ARG A 198 -30.99 34.07 -2.59
N VAL A 199 -31.65 34.07 -1.43
CA VAL A 199 -33.00 34.66 -1.33
C VAL A 199 -32.88 36.16 -1.22
N GLN A 200 -33.53 36.88 -2.14
CA GLN A 200 -33.63 38.32 -2.09
C GLN A 200 -34.95 38.69 -1.42
N LEU A 201 -34.87 39.24 -0.20
CA LEU A 201 -36.03 39.80 0.49
C LEU A 201 -36.39 41.12 -0.18
N MET A 202 -37.65 41.27 -0.57
CA MET A 202 -38.17 42.56 -1.01
C MET A 202 -38.34 43.46 0.22
N MET A 203 -37.85 44.71 0.13
CA MET A 203 -38.13 45.70 1.17
C MET A 203 -39.63 45.93 1.30
N PRO A 204 -40.19 45.93 2.53
CA PRO A 204 -41.58 46.28 2.74
C PRO A 204 -41.89 47.70 2.25
N ALA A 205 -43.12 47.92 1.77
CA ALA A 205 -43.55 49.24 1.29
C ALA A 205 -43.70 50.30 2.40
N ALA A 206 -43.74 49.87 3.67
CA ALA A 206 -43.79 50.74 4.83
C ALA A 206 -42.92 50.16 5.95
N VAL A 207 -41.97 50.94 6.43
CA VAL A 207 -41.27 50.77 7.72
C VAL A 207 -41.76 51.87 8.67
N SER A 208 -41.55 51.71 9.99
CA SER A 208 -42.05 52.65 10.99
C SER A 208 -41.51 54.07 10.86
N GLY A 209 -40.37 54.27 10.18
CA GLY A 209 -39.74 55.60 10.08
C GLY A 209 -39.09 56.07 11.39
N ALA A 210 -39.03 55.20 12.39
CA ALA A 210 -38.48 55.49 13.72
C ALA A 210 -37.24 54.62 13.98
N THR A 211 -36.31 55.14 14.78
CA THR A 211 -35.09 54.44 15.21
C THR A 211 -34.98 54.49 16.74
N GLY A 212 -34.09 53.67 17.31
CA GLY A 212 -33.77 53.71 18.74
C GLY A 212 -34.60 52.79 19.63
N PHE A 213 -35.32 51.81 19.07
CA PHE A 213 -35.94 50.75 19.87
C PHE A 213 -34.84 49.91 20.58
N PRO A 214 -34.95 49.62 21.89
CA PRO A 214 -33.91 48.89 22.60
C PRO A 214 -33.67 47.50 22.03
N LEU A 215 -32.42 47.18 21.67
CA LEU A 215 -32.04 45.89 21.05
C LEU A 215 -32.36 44.69 21.96
N ALA A 216 -32.22 44.86 23.28
CA ALA A 216 -32.58 43.84 24.28
C ALA A 216 -34.09 43.50 24.30
N ASP A 217 -34.93 44.41 23.78
CA ASP A 217 -36.38 44.29 23.77
C ASP A 217 -36.98 43.81 22.45
N MET A 218 -36.15 43.68 21.40
CA MET A 218 -36.61 43.19 20.11
C MET A 218 -36.91 41.69 20.18
N ALA A 219 -38.20 41.33 20.13
CA ALA A 219 -38.65 39.93 20.18
C ALA A 219 -37.96 39.07 19.10
N ALA A 220 -37.81 39.62 17.88
CA ALA A 220 -37.15 38.95 16.77
C ALA A 220 -35.67 38.61 17.00
N LEU A 221 -34.99 39.31 17.93
CA LEU A 221 -33.61 39.02 18.34
C LEU A 221 -33.54 38.18 19.62
N ARG A 222 -34.55 38.28 20.48
CA ARG A 222 -34.62 37.55 21.76
C ARG A 222 -34.89 36.07 21.56
N ASP A 223 -35.67 35.72 20.54
CA ASP A 223 -36.04 34.33 20.24
C ASP A 223 -34.93 33.57 19.50
N VAL A 224 -33.83 34.26 19.12
CA VAL A 224 -32.73 33.67 18.36
C VAL A 224 -31.51 33.50 19.26
N PRO A 225 -30.99 32.27 19.46
CA PRO A 225 -29.77 32.05 20.21
C PRO A 225 -28.54 32.52 19.41
N VAL A 226 -27.50 33.02 20.08
CA VAL A 226 -26.25 33.46 19.43
C VAL A 226 -25.60 32.33 18.63
N SER A 227 -25.84 31.06 18.98
CA SER A 227 -25.34 29.90 18.24
C SER A 227 -25.91 29.78 16.82
N GLU A 228 -27.09 30.36 16.57
CA GLU A 228 -27.75 30.41 15.26
C GLU A 228 -27.43 31.67 14.46
N LEU A 229 -26.91 32.71 15.11
CA LEU A 229 -26.50 33.95 14.45
C LEU A 229 -25.41 33.68 13.40
N ARG A 230 -25.58 34.30 12.24
CA ARG A 230 -24.53 34.43 11.21
C ARG A 230 -24.16 35.87 11.01
N ASP A 231 -25.13 36.74 10.80
CA ASP A 231 -24.92 38.15 10.55
C ASP A 231 -26.11 38.95 11.10
N LEU A 232 -25.83 40.05 11.78
CA LEU A 232 -26.80 41.07 12.14
C LEU A 232 -26.24 42.39 11.62
N SER A 233 -26.86 42.90 10.55
CA SER A 233 -26.47 44.17 9.93
C SER A 233 -27.46 45.26 10.32
N PHE A 234 -26.92 46.39 10.75
CA PHE A 234 -27.63 47.61 11.06
C PHE A 234 -27.50 48.54 9.86
N SER A 235 -28.58 49.23 9.52
CA SER A 235 -28.50 50.32 8.55
C SER A 235 -27.91 51.56 9.21
N ALA A 236 -27.46 52.52 8.40
CA ALA A 236 -26.88 53.76 8.91
C ALA A 236 -27.81 54.43 9.93
N ALA A 237 -27.26 54.92 11.04
CA ALA A 237 -28.03 55.41 12.20
C ALA A 237 -28.99 56.58 11.91
N ASP A 238 -28.82 57.24 10.77
CA ASP A 238 -29.62 58.35 10.24
C ASP A 238 -30.63 57.95 9.15
N ALA A 239 -30.61 56.69 8.69
CA ALA A 239 -31.53 56.14 7.70
C ALA A 239 -32.78 55.55 8.36
N ALA A 240 -33.68 56.42 8.84
CA ALA A 240 -34.94 56.03 9.48
C ALA A 240 -35.88 55.20 8.58
N GLY A 241 -35.58 55.09 7.28
CA GLY A 241 -36.31 54.31 6.28
C GLY A 241 -35.84 52.86 6.08
N ASP A 242 -34.82 52.40 6.80
CA ASP A 242 -34.24 51.07 6.58
C ASP A 242 -34.57 50.07 7.71
N ALA A 243 -34.41 48.76 7.45
CA ALA A 243 -34.65 47.68 8.40
C ALA A 243 -33.33 46.97 8.79
N LEU A 244 -33.23 46.43 10.01
CA LEU A 244 -32.12 45.54 10.37
C LEU A 244 -32.24 44.24 9.59
N ILE A 245 -31.11 43.68 9.18
CA ILE A 245 -31.05 42.38 8.49
C ILE A 245 -30.46 41.36 9.45
N LEU A 246 -31.26 40.35 9.82
CA LEU A 246 -30.83 39.21 10.62
C LEU A 246 -30.64 37.99 9.73
N GLN A 247 -29.43 37.44 9.66
CA GLN A 247 -29.13 36.16 9.04
C GLN A 247 -28.83 35.11 10.10
N THR A 248 -29.55 33.99 10.02
CA THR A 248 -29.39 32.83 10.90
C THR A 248 -29.08 31.57 10.09
N ASN A 249 -28.84 30.45 10.78
CA ASN A 249 -28.81 29.13 10.12
C ASN A 249 -30.17 28.74 9.50
N GLY A 250 -31.27 29.30 10.01
CA GLY A 250 -32.63 28.96 9.61
C GLY A 250 -33.25 29.87 8.54
N GLY A 251 -32.60 30.99 8.20
CA GLY A 251 -33.12 31.95 7.23
C GLY A 251 -32.62 33.36 7.40
N THR A 252 -33.13 34.27 6.57
CA THR A 252 -32.87 35.71 6.64
C THR A 252 -34.16 36.44 6.97
N GLY A 253 -34.11 37.37 7.92
CA GLY A 253 -35.22 38.20 8.34
C GLY A 253 -34.92 39.69 8.24
N LEU A 254 -35.97 40.48 8.04
CA LEU A 254 -35.93 41.95 8.15
C LEU A 254 -36.65 42.38 9.42
N ILE A 255 -36.05 43.26 10.21
CA ILE A 255 -36.58 43.72 11.49
C ILE A 255 -36.71 45.24 11.45
N ASP A 256 -37.85 45.75 11.89
CA ASP A 256 -38.10 47.18 11.97
C ASP A 256 -37.29 47.84 13.09
N GLN A 257 -36.54 48.89 12.77
CA GLN A 257 -35.65 49.58 13.73
C GLN A 257 -36.40 50.33 14.84
N GLY A 258 -37.63 50.76 14.60
CA GLY A 258 -38.41 51.59 15.52
C GLY A 258 -39.35 50.79 16.42
N THR A 259 -39.74 49.58 16.00
CA THR A 259 -40.70 48.73 16.72
C THR A 259 -40.13 47.38 17.15
N GLY A 260 -39.01 46.95 16.57
CA GLY A 260 -38.43 45.63 16.83
C GLY A 260 -39.22 44.46 16.21
N ALA A 261 -40.22 44.74 15.38
CA ALA A 261 -41.08 43.73 14.75
C ALA A 261 -40.41 43.07 13.55
N LEU A 262 -40.62 41.76 13.38
CA LEU A 262 -40.20 41.03 12.19
C LEU A 262 -41.09 41.41 11.00
N LEU A 263 -40.50 42.04 9.98
CA LEU A 263 -41.17 42.54 8.79
C LEU A 263 -41.31 41.50 7.68
N ALA A 264 -40.26 40.68 7.49
CA ALA A 264 -40.23 39.63 6.48
C ALA A 264 -39.27 38.51 6.91
N TRP A 265 -39.52 37.30 6.44
CA TRP A 265 -38.65 36.14 6.64
C TRP A 265 -38.53 35.32 5.36
N ALA A 266 -37.33 34.79 5.11
CA ALA A 266 -37.03 33.91 4.00
C ALA A 266 -36.23 32.69 4.49
N ASP A 267 -36.79 31.50 4.26
CA ASP A 267 -36.09 30.24 4.51
C ASP A 267 -34.97 30.02 3.49
N PRO A 268 -33.85 29.37 3.89
CA PRO A 268 -32.74 29.11 2.99
C PRO A 268 -33.16 28.14 1.89
N THR A 269 -32.79 28.44 0.66
CA THR A 269 -33.05 27.52 -0.47
C THR A 269 -32.26 26.23 -0.30
N ILE A 270 -32.74 25.14 -0.91
CA ILE A 270 -32.00 23.86 -0.98
C ILE A 270 -30.59 24.11 -1.56
N TRP A 271 -30.48 24.99 -2.56
CA TRP A 271 -29.21 25.32 -3.18
C TRP A 271 -28.23 26.01 -2.21
N GLN A 272 -28.74 26.93 -1.41
CA GLN A 272 -27.96 27.60 -0.37
C GLN A 272 -27.47 26.60 0.69
N GLN A 273 -28.34 25.72 1.17
CA GLN A 273 -27.97 24.68 2.15
C GLN A 273 -26.88 23.74 1.62
N VAL A 274 -26.98 23.32 0.36
CA VAL A 274 -25.96 22.48 -0.29
C VAL A 274 -24.63 23.23 -0.42
N SER A 275 -24.67 24.49 -0.86
CA SER A 275 -23.46 25.31 -1.04
C SER A 275 -22.74 25.56 0.28
N GLU A 276 -23.48 25.83 1.35
CA GLU A 276 -22.93 26.00 2.70
C GLU A 276 -22.35 24.70 3.26
N THR A 277 -23.03 23.57 3.02
CA THR A 277 -22.51 22.25 3.40
C THR A 277 -21.19 21.96 2.68
N ILE A 278 -21.10 22.26 1.38
CA ILE A 278 -19.88 22.07 0.60
C ILE A 278 -18.75 23.00 1.07
N TYR A 279 -19.07 24.26 1.36
CA TYR A 279 -18.12 25.20 1.92
C TYR A 279 -17.57 24.71 3.27
N MET A 280 -18.44 24.24 4.17
CA MET A 280 -18.06 23.64 5.46
C MET A 280 -17.18 22.40 5.27
N LEU A 281 -17.57 21.46 4.39
CA LEU A 281 -16.81 20.24 4.12
C LEU A 281 -15.43 20.52 3.52
N HIS A 282 -15.28 21.57 2.71
CA HIS A 282 -14.01 21.90 2.08
C HIS A 282 -13.08 22.71 2.99
N THR A 283 -13.62 23.74 3.67
CA THR A 283 -12.82 24.65 4.51
C THR A 283 -12.61 24.12 5.92
N GLY A 284 -13.46 23.21 6.39
CA GLY A 284 -13.50 22.74 7.77
C GLY A 284 -14.12 23.74 8.75
N GLN A 285 -14.60 24.90 8.29
CA GLN A 285 -15.28 25.88 9.14
C GLN A 285 -16.58 25.29 9.68
N GLY A 286 -16.80 25.37 10.99
CA GLY A 286 -17.94 24.73 11.68
C GLY A 286 -17.75 23.23 11.95
N ALA A 287 -16.75 22.59 11.35
CA ALA A 287 -16.44 21.17 11.49
C ALA A 287 -14.94 20.93 11.71
N ALA A 288 -14.35 21.61 12.70
CA ALA A 288 -12.89 21.62 12.93
C ALA A 288 -12.24 20.23 12.99
N VAL A 289 -12.87 19.26 13.67
CA VAL A 289 -12.36 17.87 13.75
C VAL A 289 -12.31 17.23 12.37
N LEU A 290 -13.38 17.39 11.58
CA LEU A 290 -13.43 16.89 10.20
C LEU A 290 -12.35 17.57 9.35
N GLY A 291 -12.19 18.89 9.46
CA GLY A 291 -11.13 19.65 8.80
C GLY A 291 -9.75 19.06 9.07
N LEU A 292 -9.40 18.84 10.34
CA LEU A 292 -8.12 18.24 10.73
C LEU A 292 -7.94 16.82 10.19
N VAL A 293 -9.00 16.01 10.18
CA VAL A 293 -8.95 14.65 9.59
C VAL A 293 -8.68 14.73 8.08
N LEU A 294 -9.39 15.59 7.35
CA LEU A 294 -9.18 15.79 5.91
C LEU A 294 -7.76 16.32 5.62
N GLY A 295 -7.27 17.27 6.43
CA GLY A 295 -5.91 17.79 6.34
C GLY A 295 -4.84 16.72 6.58
N LEU A 296 -5.02 15.87 7.58
CA LEU A 296 -4.11 14.73 7.83
C LEU A 296 -4.11 13.74 6.66
N MET A 297 -5.27 13.44 6.07
CA MET A 297 -5.36 12.58 4.89
C MET A 297 -4.68 13.21 3.67
N ALA A 298 -4.77 14.53 3.52
CA ALA A 298 -4.09 15.27 2.46
C ALA A 298 -2.57 15.14 2.54
N LEU A 299 -1.97 15.10 3.74
CA LEU A 299 -0.53 14.84 3.92
C LEU A 299 -0.06 13.47 3.39
N GLY A 300 -0.99 12.55 3.12
CA GLY A 300 -0.69 11.29 2.44
C GLY A 300 -0.24 11.47 0.98
N VAL A 301 -0.66 12.55 0.32
CA VAL A 301 -0.39 12.82 -1.10
C VAL A 301 1.11 12.90 -1.43
N PRO A 302 1.94 13.72 -0.74
CA PRO A 302 3.39 13.74 -0.97
C PRO A 302 4.03 12.35 -0.87
N VAL A 303 3.64 11.57 0.13
CA VAL A 303 4.19 10.23 0.37
C VAL A 303 3.76 9.27 -0.74
N MET A 304 2.50 9.33 -1.17
CA MET A 304 2.00 8.57 -2.32
C MET A 304 2.68 8.98 -3.62
N GLY A 305 2.97 10.26 -3.80
CA GLY A 305 3.71 10.80 -4.94
C GLY A 305 5.13 10.25 -5.04
N VAL A 306 5.89 10.30 -3.94
CA VAL A 306 7.25 9.73 -3.87
C VAL A 306 7.22 8.22 -4.08
N SER A 307 6.37 7.50 -3.35
CA SER A 307 6.28 6.05 -3.45
C SER A 307 5.80 5.58 -4.83
N GLY A 308 4.85 6.28 -5.45
CA GLY A 308 4.37 6.02 -6.81
C GLY A 308 5.46 6.24 -7.85
N THR A 309 6.25 7.31 -7.71
CA THR A 309 7.41 7.59 -8.58
C THR A 309 8.48 6.51 -8.46
N LEU A 310 8.77 6.03 -7.24
CA LEU A 310 9.70 4.92 -7.02
C LEU A 310 9.22 3.61 -7.67
N VAL A 311 7.92 3.29 -7.56
CA VAL A 311 7.32 2.12 -8.23
C VAL A 311 7.43 2.25 -9.75
N TRP A 312 7.15 3.44 -10.30
CA TRP A 312 7.28 3.70 -11.73
C TRP A 312 8.73 3.56 -12.24
N LEU A 313 9.69 4.16 -11.52
CA LEU A 313 11.12 4.05 -11.85
C LEU A 313 11.60 2.60 -11.80
N ALA A 314 11.17 1.83 -10.80
CA ALA A 314 11.51 0.41 -10.69
C ALA A 314 10.97 -0.39 -11.89
N GLY A 315 9.71 -0.18 -12.28
CA GLY A 315 9.12 -0.83 -13.45
C GLY A 315 9.79 -0.43 -14.77
N ARG A 316 10.23 0.82 -14.90
CA ARG A 316 10.94 1.30 -16.10
C ARG A 316 12.36 0.73 -16.20
N ARG A 317 13.09 0.66 -15.08
CA ARG A 317 14.43 0.05 -15.02
C ARG A 317 14.40 -1.47 -15.20
N GLY A 318 13.31 -2.12 -14.81
CA GLY A 318 13.15 -3.57 -14.94
C GLY A 318 12.90 -4.06 -16.38
N ARG A 319 12.63 -3.17 -17.34
CA ARG A 319 12.39 -3.57 -18.74
C ARG A 319 13.71 -3.52 -19.54
N PRO A 320 14.24 -4.66 -20.01
CA PRO A 320 15.46 -4.68 -20.81
C PRO A 320 15.23 -3.99 -22.17
N ARG A 321 16.30 -3.40 -22.70
CA ARG A 321 16.32 -2.96 -24.10
C ARG A 321 16.43 -4.19 -25.00
N LEU A 322 15.36 -4.49 -25.74
CA LEU A 322 15.34 -5.58 -26.71
C LEU A 322 16.09 -5.13 -27.98
N ARG A 323 17.41 -5.30 -27.99
CA ARG A 323 18.21 -5.13 -29.22
C ARG A 323 17.83 -6.22 -30.22
N ASP A 324 17.90 -5.89 -31.51
CA ASP A 324 17.70 -6.83 -32.63
C ASP A 324 16.35 -7.58 -32.61
N ASN A 325 15.29 -6.88 -32.22
CA ASN A 325 13.94 -7.42 -32.26
C ASN A 325 13.43 -7.48 -33.71
N ALA A 326 13.22 -8.68 -34.24
CA ALA A 326 12.76 -8.86 -35.61
C ALA A 326 11.36 -8.23 -35.79
N PRO A 327 11.01 -7.70 -36.98
CA PRO A 327 9.64 -7.25 -37.27
C PRO A 327 8.63 -8.39 -37.10
N ALA A 328 7.43 -8.09 -36.59
CA ALA A 328 6.41 -9.08 -36.26
C ALA A 328 6.05 -10.03 -37.42
N GLY A 329 5.96 -9.53 -38.65
CA GLY A 329 5.61 -10.32 -39.83
C GLY A 329 6.75 -11.16 -40.43
N ARG A 330 7.98 -11.03 -39.91
CA ARG A 330 9.16 -11.76 -40.39
C ARG A 330 9.73 -12.75 -39.36
N ALA A 331 9.18 -12.78 -38.15
CA ALA A 331 9.70 -13.62 -37.09
C ALA A 331 9.06 -15.02 -37.12
N GLU A 332 9.90 -16.05 -37.05
CA GLU A 332 9.51 -17.46 -36.88
C GLU A 332 9.06 -17.73 -35.44
N THR A 333 9.72 -17.13 -34.45
CA THR A 333 9.36 -17.28 -33.05
C THR A 333 8.82 -15.97 -32.47
N VAL A 334 7.56 -16.00 -32.01
CA VAL A 334 6.92 -14.84 -31.38
C VAL A 334 6.80 -15.05 -29.87
N ILE A 335 7.42 -14.19 -29.09
CA ILE A 335 7.42 -14.22 -27.62
C ILE A 335 6.47 -13.13 -27.09
N LEU A 336 5.39 -13.54 -26.42
CA LEU A 336 4.41 -12.65 -25.80
C LEU A 336 4.62 -12.59 -24.29
N VAL A 337 4.83 -11.39 -23.76
CA VAL A 337 5.22 -11.19 -22.35
C VAL A 337 4.10 -10.53 -21.54
N GLY A 338 3.69 -11.22 -20.48
CA GLY A 338 2.86 -10.73 -19.39
C GLY A 338 3.71 -10.44 -18.16
N SER A 339 3.94 -9.17 -17.84
CA SER A 339 4.77 -8.74 -16.71
C SER A 339 4.22 -7.47 -16.07
N GLU A 340 4.28 -7.42 -14.74
CA GLU A 340 3.94 -6.21 -13.98
C GLU A 340 5.15 -5.31 -13.79
N GLY A 341 6.20 -5.85 -13.16
CA GLY A 341 7.38 -5.10 -12.70
C GLY A 341 8.61 -5.19 -13.61
N GLY A 342 8.47 -5.73 -14.82
CA GLY A 342 9.57 -5.81 -15.78
C GLY A 342 10.37 -7.12 -15.74
N SER A 343 10.37 -7.85 -14.63
CA SER A 343 11.25 -9.03 -14.45
C SER A 343 11.06 -10.10 -15.52
N THR A 344 9.82 -10.44 -15.87
CA THR A 344 9.51 -11.41 -16.95
C THR A 344 10.07 -10.98 -18.30
N TRP A 345 10.19 -9.66 -18.55
CA TRP A 345 10.83 -9.17 -19.76
C TRP A 345 12.32 -9.50 -19.80
N GLY A 346 12.99 -9.56 -18.65
CA GLY A 346 14.37 -10.05 -18.54
C GLY A 346 14.50 -11.49 -19.04
N PHE A 347 13.61 -12.37 -18.59
CA PHE A 347 13.57 -13.77 -19.05
C PHE A 347 13.27 -13.87 -20.54
N ALA A 348 12.31 -13.07 -21.03
CA ALA A 348 12.00 -13.02 -22.46
C ALA A 348 13.19 -12.53 -23.30
N ALA A 349 13.95 -11.55 -22.81
CA ALA A 349 15.16 -11.08 -23.48
C ALA A 349 16.26 -12.16 -23.52
N THR A 350 16.45 -12.92 -22.44
CA THR A 350 17.38 -14.06 -22.43
C THR A 350 16.95 -15.16 -23.40
N LEU A 351 15.67 -15.53 -23.40
CA LEU A 351 15.13 -16.51 -24.34
C LEU A 351 15.33 -16.07 -25.79
N ALA A 352 14.99 -14.81 -26.10
CA ALA A 352 15.19 -14.25 -27.43
C ALA A 352 16.67 -14.26 -27.84
N SER A 353 17.58 -13.90 -26.92
CA SER A 353 19.02 -13.95 -27.20
C SER A 353 19.51 -15.37 -27.47
N GLY A 354 19.07 -16.36 -26.69
CA GLY A 354 19.46 -17.76 -26.90
C GLY A 354 18.95 -18.32 -28.23
N LEU A 355 17.70 -18.02 -28.59
CA LEU A 355 17.12 -18.42 -29.87
C LEU A 355 17.78 -17.75 -31.07
N ARG A 356 18.13 -16.46 -30.96
CA ARG A 356 18.86 -15.73 -32.01
C ARG A 356 20.28 -16.26 -32.18
N ALA A 357 20.95 -16.61 -31.08
CA ALA A 357 22.27 -17.24 -31.14
C ALA A 357 22.21 -18.61 -31.86
N ALA A 358 21.06 -19.28 -31.80
CA ALA A 358 20.76 -20.49 -32.57
C ALA A 358 20.24 -20.22 -34.00
N GLY A 359 20.30 -18.97 -34.48
CA GLY A 359 19.94 -18.61 -35.85
C GLY A 359 18.46 -18.29 -36.09
N GLN A 360 17.59 -18.32 -35.07
CA GLN A 360 16.16 -18.06 -35.28
C GLN A 360 15.82 -16.56 -35.33
N SER A 361 14.79 -16.23 -36.13
CA SER A 361 14.20 -14.89 -36.15
C SER A 361 13.16 -14.73 -35.03
N VAL A 362 13.40 -13.80 -34.09
CA VAL A 362 12.59 -13.68 -32.86
C VAL A 362 11.99 -12.29 -32.67
N HIS A 363 10.68 -12.24 -32.51
CA HIS A 363 9.92 -11.04 -32.13
C HIS A 363 9.39 -11.14 -30.69
N VAL A 364 9.75 -10.19 -29.84
CA VAL A 364 9.27 -10.08 -28.46
C VAL A 364 8.30 -8.91 -28.33
N ALA A 365 7.09 -9.16 -27.83
CA ALA A 365 6.03 -8.17 -27.66
C ALA A 365 5.24 -8.36 -26.36
N ALA A 366 4.43 -7.35 -26.00
CA ALA A 366 3.52 -7.46 -24.86
C ALA A 366 2.31 -8.30 -25.26
N MET A 367 1.82 -9.15 -24.36
CA MET A 367 0.55 -9.87 -24.56
C MET A 367 -0.61 -8.91 -24.87
N ALA A 368 -0.60 -7.71 -24.30
CA ALA A 368 -1.61 -6.68 -24.55
C ALA A 368 -1.59 -6.12 -25.99
N GLY A 369 -0.59 -6.48 -26.81
CA GLY A 369 -0.52 -6.15 -28.23
C GLY A 369 -0.76 -7.34 -29.15
N PHE A 370 -1.20 -8.49 -28.61
CA PHE A 370 -1.40 -9.70 -29.41
C PHE A 370 -2.45 -9.47 -30.50
N ASP A 371 -2.00 -9.72 -31.74
CA ASP A 371 -2.78 -9.67 -32.97
C ASP A 371 -2.17 -10.69 -33.94
N PRO A 372 -2.81 -11.87 -34.13
CA PRO A 372 -2.23 -12.95 -34.91
C PRO A 372 -2.05 -12.60 -36.40
N ALA A 373 -2.86 -11.67 -36.94
CA ALA A 373 -2.75 -11.25 -38.34
C ALA A 373 -1.41 -10.58 -38.67
N ARG A 374 -0.68 -10.09 -37.64
CA ARG A 374 0.65 -9.46 -37.80
C ARG A 374 1.79 -10.46 -37.85
N HIS A 375 1.52 -11.75 -37.64
CA HIS A 375 2.52 -12.79 -37.40
C HIS A 375 2.49 -13.87 -38.50
N ALA A 376 2.47 -13.44 -39.76
CA ALA A 376 2.26 -14.32 -40.92
C ALA A 376 3.33 -15.42 -41.11
N ARG A 377 4.55 -15.22 -40.60
CA ARG A 377 5.65 -16.20 -40.66
C ARG A 377 5.92 -16.92 -39.35
N ALA A 378 5.07 -16.74 -38.34
CA ALA A 378 5.29 -17.39 -37.06
C ALA A 378 5.16 -18.91 -37.23
N GLU A 379 6.18 -19.63 -36.80
CA GLU A 379 6.18 -21.08 -36.66
C GLU A 379 5.80 -21.50 -35.25
N ARG A 380 5.93 -20.59 -34.27
CA ARG A 380 5.58 -20.84 -32.86
C ARG A 380 5.33 -19.57 -32.05
N PHE A 381 4.46 -19.69 -31.05
CA PHE A 381 4.19 -18.67 -30.05
C PHE A 381 4.65 -19.11 -28.66
N LEU A 382 5.42 -18.26 -27.97
CA LEU A 382 5.88 -18.50 -26.60
C LEU A 382 5.27 -17.45 -25.68
N ILE A 383 4.40 -17.86 -24.76
CA ILE A 383 3.75 -16.98 -23.80
C ILE A 383 4.49 -17.05 -22.47
N LEU A 384 5.10 -15.95 -22.06
CA LEU A 384 5.74 -15.80 -20.75
C LEU A 384 4.84 -14.95 -19.86
N ALA A 385 4.05 -15.59 -18.99
CA ALA A 385 2.99 -14.94 -18.24
C ALA A 385 3.26 -14.95 -16.73
N ALA A 386 3.48 -13.77 -16.15
CA ALA A 386 3.48 -13.59 -14.70
C ALA A 386 2.06 -13.52 -14.13
N THR A 387 1.90 -13.89 -12.87
CA THR A 387 0.66 -13.70 -12.11
C THR A 387 0.76 -12.46 -11.21
N TYR A 388 -0.30 -11.65 -11.13
CA TYR A 388 -0.38 -10.48 -10.26
C TYR A 388 -1.53 -10.61 -9.25
N GLY A 389 -1.40 -10.02 -8.07
CA GLY A 389 -2.45 -10.10 -7.03
C GLY A 389 -2.74 -11.55 -6.61
N GLU A 390 -4.02 -11.93 -6.56
CA GLU A 390 -4.48 -13.30 -6.26
C GLU A 390 -4.82 -14.11 -7.51
N GLY A 391 -4.06 -13.95 -8.61
CA GLY A 391 -4.29 -14.71 -9.84
C GLY A 391 -4.56 -13.88 -11.09
N ASP A 392 -4.57 -12.56 -10.98
CA ASP A 392 -4.93 -11.62 -12.04
C ASP A 392 -3.85 -11.45 -13.11
N ALA A 393 -4.30 -10.93 -14.26
CA ALA A 393 -3.44 -10.54 -15.37
C ALA A 393 -2.46 -9.41 -14.97
N PRO A 394 -1.17 -9.52 -15.34
CA PRO A 394 -0.22 -8.43 -15.21
C PRO A 394 -0.50 -7.31 -16.22
N ALA A 395 0.06 -6.12 -15.99
CA ALA A 395 -0.17 -4.92 -16.79
C ALA A 395 -0.03 -5.17 -18.31
N SER A 396 1.07 -5.81 -18.72
CA SER A 396 1.35 -6.07 -20.13
C SER A 396 0.55 -7.21 -20.76
N ALA A 397 -0.42 -7.79 -20.03
CA ALA A 397 -1.33 -8.82 -20.53
C ALA A 397 -2.81 -8.41 -20.46
N THR A 398 -3.11 -7.14 -20.18
CA THR A 398 -4.48 -6.64 -20.09
C THR A 398 -5.28 -6.96 -21.36
N GLY A 399 -6.46 -7.58 -21.18
CA GLY A 399 -7.39 -7.93 -22.28
C GLY A 399 -6.87 -9.01 -23.23
N PHE A 400 -5.85 -9.77 -22.84
CA PHE A 400 -5.34 -10.88 -23.66
C PHE A 400 -6.34 -12.04 -23.70
N LEU A 401 -6.85 -12.49 -22.54
CA LEU A 401 -7.84 -13.57 -22.48
C LEU A 401 -9.12 -13.23 -23.27
N ASP A 402 -9.60 -12.00 -23.18
CA ASP A 402 -10.78 -11.54 -23.95
C ASP A 402 -10.53 -11.61 -25.47
N ARG A 403 -9.31 -11.26 -25.91
CA ARG A 403 -8.94 -11.35 -27.32
C ARG A 403 -8.79 -12.78 -27.79
N LEU A 404 -8.19 -13.63 -26.97
CA LEU A 404 -8.07 -15.06 -27.23
C LEU A 404 -9.47 -15.69 -27.39
N ALA A 405 -10.41 -15.33 -26.50
CA ALA A 405 -11.80 -15.76 -26.60
C ALA A 405 -12.49 -15.28 -27.88
N ARG A 406 -12.13 -14.11 -28.41
CA ARG A 406 -12.75 -13.49 -29.60
C ARG A 406 -12.05 -13.81 -30.94
N LEU A 407 -11.03 -14.65 -30.96
CA LEU A 407 -10.33 -15.01 -32.21
C LEU A 407 -11.28 -15.62 -33.25
N ARG A 408 -11.30 -15.10 -34.48
CA ARG A 408 -12.09 -15.74 -35.55
C ARG A 408 -11.46 -17.07 -35.97
N GLU A 409 -10.15 -17.03 -36.16
CA GLU A 409 -9.33 -18.18 -36.53
C GLU A 409 -8.17 -18.28 -35.54
N VAL A 410 -7.82 -19.53 -35.20
CA VAL A 410 -6.72 -19.83 -34.29
C VAL A 410 -5.44 -19.99 -35.11
N PRO A 411 -4.28 -19.43 -34.67
CA PRO A 411 -3.04 -19.59 -35.40
C PRO A 411 -2.66 -21.07 -35.58
N GLU A 412 -2.23 -21.44 -36.78
CA GLU A 412 -1.70 -22.80 -37.06
C GLU A 412 -0.43 -23.09 -36.25
N ALA A 413 0.40 -22.06 -36.07
CA ALA A 413 1.62 -22.13 -35.28
C ALA A 413 1.32 -22.49 -33.81
N PRO A 414 1.92 -23.56 -33.26
CA PRO A 414 1.64 -24.01 -31.92
C PRO A 414 2.15 -23.04 -30.84
N VAL A 415 1.55 -23.14 -29.65
CA VAL A 415 1.83 -22.27 -28.50
C VAL A 415 2.46 -23.03 -27.33
N ALA A 416 3.38 -22.39 -26.62
CA ALA A 416 3.92 -22.83 -25.34
C ALA A 416 3.69 -21.77 -24.27
N VAL A 417 3.29 -22.19 -23.06
CA VAL A 417 3.06 -21.27 -21.93
C VAL A 417 4.09 -21.53 -20.84
N LEU A 418 4.77 -20.48 -20.40
CA LEU A 418 5.65 -20.47 -19.23
C LEU A 418 5.09 -19.51 -18.19
N GLY A 419 4.65 -20.06 -17.06
CA GLY A 419 4.12 -19.30 -15.94
C GLY A 419 5.20 -18.80 -15.00
N PHE A 420 5.10 -17.54 -14.57
CA PHE A 420 5.94 -16.96 -13.52
C PHE A 420 5.08 -16.64 -12.29
N GLY A 421 5.46 -17.18 -11.15
CA GLY A 421 4.69 -17.02 -9.91
C GLY A 421 5.56 -17.12 -8.68
N ASP A 422 4.89 -17.11 -7.52
CA ASP A 422 5.50 -17.32 -6.22
C ASP A 422 4.60 -18.28 -5.43
N ARG A 423 5.11 -19.46 -5.09
CA ARG A 423 4.37 -20.51 -4.35
C ARG A 423 3.94 -20.06 -2.95
N GLY A 424 4.48 -18.94 -2.44
CA GLY A 424 3.98 -18.30 -1.23
C GLY A 424 2.57 -17.74 -1.36
N PHE A 425 2.02 -17.62 -2.58
CA PHE A 425 0.65 -17.18 -2.85
C PHE A 425 -0.25 -18.38 -3.21
N PRO A 426 -1.52 -18.41 -2.77
CA PRO A 426 -2.45 -19.51 -3.09
C PRO A 426 -2.63 -19.72 -4.60
N ALA A 427 -2.67 -18.64 -5.38
CA ALA A 427 -2.88 -18.65 -6.83
C ALA A 427 -1.55 -18.75 -7.61
N PHE A 428 -0.71 -19.75 -7.31
CA PHE A 428 0.58 -19.92 -7.97
C PHE A 428 0.44 -20.12 -9.49
N CYS A 429 1.02 -19.21 -10.29
CA CYS A 429 0.94 -19.21 -11.76
C CYS A 429 -0.49 -19.23 -12.34
N ALA A 430 -1.51 -18.85 -11.55
CA ALA A 430 -2.92 -19.00 -11.94
C ALA A 430 -3.26 -18.27 -13.25
N TYR A 431 -2.68 -17.08 -13.49
CA TYR A 431 -2.93 -16.37 -14.75
C TYR A 431 -2.38 -17.13 -15.97
N ALA A 432 -1.19 -17.73 -15.84
CA ALA A 432 -0.62 -18.55 -16.91
C ALA A 432 -1.45 -19.82 -17.15
N ALA A 433 -1.95 -20.45 -16.08
CA ALA A 433 -2.86 -21.58 -16.16
C ALA A 433 -4.17 -21.20 -16.88
N ALA A 434 -4.74 -20.03 -16.57
CA ALA A 434 -5.92 -19.52 -17.26
C ALA A 434 -5.66 -19.27 -18.76
N VAL A 435 -4.46 -18.78 -19.11
CA VAL A 435 -4.05 -18.60 -20.51
C VAL A 435 -3.92 -19.93 -21.24
N GLU A 436 -3.27 -20.93 -20.65
CA GLU A 436 -3.16 -22.26 -21.28
C GLU A 436 -4.53 -22.91 -21.45
N ALA A 437 -5.38 -22.86 -20.41
CA ALA A 437 -6.74 -23.38 -20.46
C ALA A 437 -7.57 -22.71 -21.56
N ALA A 438 -7.51 -21.38 -21.68
CA ALA A 438 -8.19 -20.63 -22.72
C ALA A 438 -7.65 -20.94 -24.13
N ALA A 439 -6.34 -21.14 -24.28
CA ALA A 439 -5.74 -21.53 -25.56
C ALA A 439 -6.21 -22.93 -25.99
N ARG A 440 -6.20 -23.90 -25.08
CA ARG A 440 -6.71 -25.25 -25.32
C ARG A 440 -8.20 -25.26 -25.65
N ALA A 441 -9.00 -24.48 -24.93
CA ALA A 441 -10.45 -24.37 -25.17
C ALA A 441 -10.79 -23.82 -26.57
N ARG A 442 -9.89 -23.02 -27.18
CA ARG A 442 -10.03 -22.55 -28.56
C ARG A 442 -9.49 -23.52 -29.60
N GLY A 443 -8.85 -24.61 -29.19
CA GLY A 443 -8.21 -25.56 -30.10
C GLY A 443 -6.82 -25.12 -30.56
N TRP A 444 -6.15 -24.20 -29.86
CA TRP A 444 -4.78 -23.82 -30.19
C TRP A 444 -3.82 -24.96 -29.85
N ALA A 445 -3.12 -25.47 -30.87
CA ALA A 445 -2.14 -26.54 -30.72
C ALA A 445 -1.08 -26.18 -29.67
N VAL A 446 -0.90 -27.03 -28.66
CA VAL A 446 0.07 -26.79 -27.58
C VAL A 446 1.37 -27.54 -27.87
N LEU A 447 2.48 -26.81 -27.96
CA LEU A 447 3.80 -27.34 -28.32
C LEU A 447 4.42 -28.17 -27.18
N LEU A 448 4.25 -27.74 -25.93
CA LEU A 448 4.67 -28.47 -24.73
C LEU A 448 3.76 -28.10 -23.54
N PRO A 449 3.60 -29.01 -22.55
CA PRO A 449 2.83 -28.72 -21.34
C PRO A 449 3.33 -27.46 -20.64
N MET A 450 2.42 -26.68 -20.03
CA MET A 450 2.83 -25.50 -19.27
C MET A 450 3.82 -25.86 -18.16
N ALA A 451 4.89 -25.06 -18.08
CA ALA A 451 5.83 -25.12 -16.98
C ALA A 451 5.72 -23.86 -16.11
N THR A 452 6.27 -23.94 -14.90
CA THR A 452 6.23 -22.85 -13.92
C THR A 452 7.63 -22.47 -13.44
N VAL A 453 7.88 -21.18 -13.29
CA VAL A 453 9.08 -20.59 -12.68
C VAL A 453 8.69 -20.00 -11.32
N ASP A 454 9.18 -20.61 -10.23
CA ASP A 454 8.94 -20.10 -8.88
C ASP A 454 9.94 -18.99 -8.54
N ARG A 455 9.44 -17.86 -8.03
CA ARG A 455 10.24 -16.72 -7.52
C ARG A 455 11.39 -16.32 -8.46
N GLN A 456 11.11 -16.30 -9.76
CA GLN A 456 12.09 -15.94 -10.81
C GLN A 456 13.34 -16.85 -10.78
N SER A 457 13.17 -18.13 -10.48
CA SER A 457 14.25 -19.13 -10.46
C SER A 457 14.92 -19.27 -11.84
N PRO A 458 16.23 -18.92 -11.99
CA PRO A 458 16.96 -19.16 -13.22
C PRO A 458 17.06 -20.64 -13.57
N GLN A 459 16.99 -21.52 -12.56
CA GLN A 459 17.09 -22.96 -12.75
C GLN A 459 15.82 -23.58 -13.32
N ASP A 460 14.65 -23.13 -12.84
CA ASP A 460 13.38 -23.55 -13.44
C ASP A 460 13.31 -23.09 -14.90
N PHE A 461 13.78 -21.88 -15.16
CA PHE A 461 13.86 -21.33 -16.51
C PHE A 461 14.85 -22.09 -17.41
N ALA A 462 16.05 -22.41 -16.92
CA ALA A 462 17.02 -23.20 -17.67
C ALA A 462 16.52 -24.63 -17.94
N ARG A 463 15.86 -25.27 -16.96
CA ARG A 463 15.23 -26.59 -17.14
C ARG A 463 14.15 -26.55 -18.21
N TRP A 464 13.29 -25.55 -18.18
CA TRP A 464 12.30 -25.34 -19.23
C TRP A 464 12.95 -25.05 -20.59
N GLY A 465 14.02 -24.24 -20.61
CA GLY A 465 14.78 -23.92 -21.82
C GLY A 465 15.34 -25.16 -22.50
N ARG A 466 15.93 -26.09 -21.74
CA ARG A 466 16.39 -27.39 -22.27
C ARG A 466 15.24 -28.25 -22.80
N ALA A 467 14.13 -28.33 -22.07
CA ALA A 467 12.96 -29.09 -22.50
C ALA A 467 12.36 -28.53 -23.80
N PHE A 468 12.26 -27.20 -23.89
CA PHE A 468 11.82 -26.52 -25.10
C PHE A 468 12.81 -26.72 -26.26
N GLY A 469 14.11 -26.56 -26.01
CA GLY A 469 15.17 -26.79 -27.00
C GLY A 469 15.12 -28.19 -27.60
N ALA A 470 14.89 -29.22 -26.78
CA ALA A 470 14.72 -30.59 -27.25
C ALA A 470 13.52 -30.74 -28.20
N VAL A 471 12.41 -30.05 -27.94
CA VAL A 471 11.21 -30.08 -28.80
C VAL A 471 11.46 -29.43 -30.16
N ILE A 472 12.26 -28.36 -30.21
CA ILE A 472 12.57 -27.63 -31.46
C ILE A 472 13.88 -28.06 -32.12
N GLY A 473 14.50 -29.15 -31.67
CA GLY A 473 15.77 -29.66 -32.23
C GLY A 473 16.96 -28.71 -32.06
N THR A 474 16.94 -27.83 -31.04
CA THR A 474 17.96 -26.79 -30.82
C THR A 474 18.55 -26.92 -29.41
N SER A 475 19.87 -26.97 -29.28
CA SER A 475 20.52 -26.92 -27.96
C SER A 475 20.38 -25.53 -27.35
N LEU A 476 19.53 -25.40 -26.33
CA LEU A 476 19.27 -24.14 -25.62
C LEU A 476 19.68 -24.23 -24.15
N GLU A 477 20.81 -23.62 -23.83
CA GLU A 477 21.23 -23.37 -22.44
C GLU A 477 20.91 -21.92 -22.06
N LEU A 478 19.76 -21.72 -21.40
CA LEU A 478 19.31 -20.40 -21.00
C LEU A 478 19.91 -20.00 -19.65
N ALA A 479 20.97 -19.20 -19.68
CA ALA A 479 21.51 -18.55 -18.50
C ALA A 479 20.85 -17.17 -18.30
N HIS A 480 19.63 -17.14 -17.74
CA HIS A 480 19.05 -15.85 -17.33
C HIS A 480 19.87 -15.29 -16.17
N GLN A 481 20.59 -14.20 -16.42
CA GLN A 481 21.30 -13.43 -15.42
C GLN A 481 20.42 -12.24 -15.04
N PRO A 482 19.71 -12.27 -13.89
CA PRO A 482 19.33 -11.03 -13.22
C PRO A 482 20.61 -10.21 -13.03
N VAL A 483 20.51 -8.88 -13.10
CA VAL A 483 21.65 -7.97 -12.81
C VAL A 483 22.45 -8.54 -11.63
N PRO A 484 23.75 -8.86 -11.81
CA PRO A 484 24.51 -9.56 -10.79
C PRO A 484 24.41 -8.76 -9.49
N PRO A 485 23.95 -9.39 -8.40
CA PRO A 485 23.77 -8.68 -7.15
C PRO A 485 25.13 -8.21 -6.66
N GLU A 486 25.18 -7.01 -6.09
CA GLU A 486 26.38 -6.54 -5.42
C GLU A 486 26.68 -7.49 -4.25
N THR A 487 27.79 -8.23 -4.35
CA THR A 487 28.21 -9.21 -3.34
C THR A 487 29.22 -8.62 -2.37
N GLU A 488 29.19 -9.10 -1.14
CA GLU A 488 30.20 -8.86 -0.12
C GLU A 488 30.99 -10.16 0.13
N THR A 489 32.24 -10.04 0.56
CA THR A 489 33.06 -11.18 0.95
C THR A 489 32.79 -11.54 2.40
N LEU A 490 32.41 -12.80 2.65
CA LEU A 490 32.20 -13.35 3.98
C LEU A 490 33.30 -14.36 4.31
N SER A 491 33.93 -14.22 5.48
CA SER A 491 34.94 -15.15 5.97
C SER A 491 34.32 -16.19 6.91
N LEU A 492 34.63 -17.47 6.71
CA LEU A 492 34.18 -18.55 7.58
C LEU A 492 34.90 -18.47 8.93
N ILE A 493 34.14 -18.42 10.02
CA ILE A 493 34.67 -18.40 11.40
C ILE A 493 34.68 -19.80 12.00
N SER A 494 33.62 -20.59 11.76
CA SER A 494 33.51 -21.93 12.34
C SER A 494 32.59 -22.83 11.53
N ARG A 495 32.81 -24.13 11.68
CA ARG A 495 32.13 -25.22 10.99
C ARG A 495 31.81 -26.35 11.97
N ARG A 496 30.64 -26.98 11.83
CA ARG A 496 30.27 -28.23 12.53
C ARG A 496 29.71 -29.23 11.52
N ASP A 497 30.34 -30.39 11.39
CA ASP A 497 29.97 -31.43 10.42
C ASP A 497 29.10 -32.53 11.03
N TYR A 498 28.20 -33.06 10.20
CA TYR A 498 27.18 -34.05 10.55
C TYR A 498 26.89 -34.98 9.35
N GLY A 499 26.22 -36.09 9.60
CA GLY A 499 25.52 -36.89 8.60
C GLY A 499 26.40 -37.74 7.68
N ALA A 500 27.70 -37.87 7.97
CA ALA A 500 28.62 -38.71 7.21
C ALA A 500 28.20 -40.19 7.21
N GLU A 501 27.89 -40.73 8.38
CA GLU A 501 27.50 -42.15 8.58
C GLU A 501 26.19 -42.51 7.86
N VAL A 502 25.30 -41.54 7.67
CA VAL A 502 24.01 -41.72 6.99
C VAL A 502 24.03 -41.32 5.51
N GLN A 503 25.23 -41.11 4.93
CA GLN A 503 25.41 -40.69 3.53
C GLN A 503 24.64 -39.39 3.19
N ALA A 504 24.57 -38.45 4.13
CA ALA A 504 24.17 -37.07 3.88
C ALA A 504 25.07 -36.08 4.61
N PRO A 505 26.32 -35.92 4.16
CA PRO A 505 27.24 -34.94 4.73
C PRO A 505 26.57 -33.57 4.77
N THR A 506 26.51 -33.00 5.97
CA THR A 506 25.84 -31.75 6.27
C THR A 506 26.72 -30.94 7.19
N ALA A 507 26.84 -29.63 6.96
CA ALA A 507 27.63 -28.74 7.78
C ALA A 507 26.80 -27.53 8.23
N ILE A 508 27.02 -27.10 9.47
CA ILE A 508 26.62 -25.78 9.96
C ILE A 508 27.81 -24.85 9.78
N LEU A 509 27.65 -23.79 8.99
CA LEU A 509 28.71 -22.83 8.66
C LEU A 509 28.38 -21.46 9.27
N ARG A 510 29.31 -20.87 10.01
CA ARG A 510 29.21 -19.51 10.56
C ARG A 510 30.22 -18.58 9.93
N PHE A 511 29.75 -17.50 9.34
CA PHE A 511 30.58 -16.47 8.72
C PHE A 511 30.59 -15.17 9.52
N ALA A 512 31.71 -14.45 9.43
CA ALA A 512 31.86 -13.11 9.99
C ALA A 512 30.95 -12.12 9.28
N LEU A 513 30.43 -11.15 10.03
CA LEU A 513 29.77 -10.01 9.41
C LEU A 513 30.81 -9.15 8.67
N PRO A 514 30.53 -8.74 7.43
CA PRO A 514 31.45 -7.92 6.66
C PRO A 514 31.60 -6.55 7.34
N ARG A 515 32.83 -6.01 7.35
CA ARG A 515 33.12 -4.67 7.85
C ARG A 515 32.60 -3.63 6.84
N GLY A 516 31.31 -3.33 6.89
CA GLY A 516 30.67 -2.34 6.02
C GLY A 516 31.09 -0.90 6.38
N SER A 517 31.21 -0.03 5.38
CA SER A 517 31.42 1.40 5.60
C SER A 517 30.28 2.02 6.42
N LEU A 518 30.60 2.99 7.29
CA LEU A 518 29.64 3.68 8.17
C LEU A 518 28.33 4.13 7.45
N PRO A 519 28.37 4.69 6.22
CA PRO A 519 27.16 5.08 5.50
C PRO A 519 26.25 3.89 5.15
N ARG A 520 26.82 2.73 4.79
CA ARG A 520 26.03 1.52 4.47
C ARG A 520 25.34 0.95 5.71
N ARG A 521 26.01 1.02 6.87
CA ARG A 521 25.42 0.63 8.17
C ARG A 521 24.27 1.56 8.57
N LEU A 522 24.45 2.88 8.42
CA LEU A 522 23.40 3.88 8.72
C LEU A 522 22.17 3.72 7.82
N LEU A 523 22.37 3.47 6.53
CA LEU A 523 21.28 3.26 5.56
C LEU A 523 20.62 1.87 5.67
N GLY A 524 21.09 0.99 6.56
CA GLY A 524 20.54 -0.35 6.78
C GLY A 524 20.59 -1.25 5.54
N ARG A 525 21.62 -1.08 4.70
CA ARG A 525 21.87 -1.89 3.49
C ARG A 525 22.83 -3.05 3.79
N GLY A 526 22.82 -4.07 2.92
CA GLY A 526 23.67 -5.27 3.08
C GLY A 526 23.37 -6.05 4.37
N PHE A 527 24.41 -6.54 5.01
CA PHE A 527 24.33 -7.33 6.25
C PHE A 527 24.10 -6.50 7.53
N ALA A 528 23.86 -5.19 7.43
CA ALA A 528 23.58 -4.34 8.59
C ALA A 528 22.24 -4.66 9.28
N ARG A 529 21.24 -5.17 8.53
CA ARG A 529 19.92 -5.55 9.05
C ARG A 529 19.38 -6.79 8.33
N PHE A 530 19.45 -7.93 9.01
CA PHE A 530 18.85 -9.20 8.58
C PHE A 530 18.28 -9.97 9.77
N HIS A 531 17.39 -10.91 9.49
CA HIS A 531 16.74 -11.77 10.46
C HIS A 531 16.89 -13.25 10.06
N ALA A 532 16.80 -14.15 11.04
CA ALA A 532 16.60 -15.56 10.75
C ALA A 532 15.41 -15.73 9.79
N GLY A 533 15.51 -16.67 8.86
CA GLY A 533 14.54 -16.85 7.78
C GLY A 533 14.77 -16.00 6.53
N ASP A 534 15.59 -14.92 6.59
CA ASP A 534 16.16 -14.31 5.38
C ASP A 534 17.09 -15.32 4.67
N LEU A 535 17.49 -15.02 3.43
CA LEU A 535 18.26 -15.95 2.60
C LEU A 535 19.65 -15.38 2.28
N LEU A 536 20.68 -16.21 2.43
CA LEU A 536 22.03 -15.95 1.96
C LEU A 536 22.17 -16.42 0.52
N GLY A 537 22.36 -15.50 -0.42
CA GLY A 537 22.73 -15.83 -1.79
C GLY A 537 24.24 -15.95 -1.91
N VAL A 538 24.76 -17.16 -2.14
CA VAL A 538 26.18 -17.43 -2.36
C VAL A 538 26.44 -17.53 -3.86
N LEU A 539 27.46 -16.83 -4.36
CA LEU A 539 27.89 -16.87 -5.75
C LEU A 539 29.16 -17.73 -5.87
N PRO A 540 29.04 -19.01 -6.29
CA PRO A 540 30.18 -19.90 -6.34
C PRO A 540 31.21 -19.45 -7.37
N GLN A 541 32.46 -19.87 -7.19
CA GLN A 541 33.54 -19.53 -8.11
C GLN A 541 33.23 -20.06 -9.51
N GLY A 542 33.50 -19.25 -10.54
CA GLY A 542 33.21 -19.60 -11.94
C GLY A 542 31.73 -19.61 -12.33
N SER A 543 30.80 -19.33 -11.41
CA SER A 543 29.36 -19.22 -11.73
C SER A 543 28.86 -17.79 -11.59
N THR A 544 27.90 -17.44 -12.45
CA THR A 544 27.12 -16.19 -12.37
C THR A 544 25.75 -16.41 -11.73
N VAL A 545 25.40 -17.65 -11.36
CA VAL A 545 24.10 -18.01 -10.79
C VAL A 545 24.24 -18.22 -9.28
N PRO A 546 23.58 -17.40 -8.44
CA PRO A 546 23.68 -17.56 -7.00
C PRO A 546 22.81 -18.72 -6.48
N ARG A 547 23.25 -19.34 -5.38
CA ARG A 547 22.49 -20.35 -4.64
C ARG A 547 22.04 -19.79 -3.29
N PHE A 548 20.79 -20.02 -2.93
CA PHE A 548 20.20 -19.48 -1.71
C PHE A 548 20.23 -20.50 -0.58
N TYR A 549 20.58 -20.04 0.62
CA TYR A 549 20.55 -20.81 1.86
C TYR A 549 19.80 -20.03 2.93
N SER A 550 18.93 -20.70 3.68
CA SER A 550 18.11 -20.06 4.71
C SER A 550 18.95 -19.73 5.94
N LEU A 551 18.89 -18.46 6.37
CA LEU A 551 19.68 -17.96 7.49
C LEU A 551 19.17 -18.49 8.82
N ALA A 552 20.09 -19.11 9.56
CA ALA A 552 19.93 -19.60 10.93
C ALA A 552 20.32 -18.56 11.99
N SER A 553 20.62 -17.32 11.59
CA SER A 553 20.96 -16.22 12.48
C SER A 553 20.34 -14.89 12.03
N GLY A 554 20.31 -13.91 12.93
CA GLY A 554 19.98 -12.51 12.66
C GLY A 554 21.15 -11.57 12.96
N ALA A 555 21.03 -10.31 12.56
CA ALA A 555 22.11 -9.32 12.71
C ALA A 555 22.59 -9.11 14.16
N ARG A 556 21.73 -9.39 15.15
CA ARG A 556 22.07 -9.27 16.58
C ARG A 556 22.95 -10.41 17.09
N ASP A 557 23.02 -11.53 16.37
CA ASP A 557 23.86 -12.67 16.76
C ASP A 557 25.34 -12.39 16.49
N GLY A 558 25.66 -11.39 15.65
CA GLY A 558 27.03 -11.01 15.32
C GLY A 558 27.68 -11.87 14.22
N PHE A 559 26.96 -12.84 13.66
CA PHE A 559 27.44 -13.73 12.60
C PHE A 559 26.32 -14.13 11.63
N VAL A 560 26.70 -14.62 10.46
CA VAL A 560 25.81 -15.21 9.44
C VAL A 560 25.92 -16.73 9.53
N GLU A 561 24.84 -17.45 9.84
CA GLU A 561 24.85 -18.91 9.94
C GLU A 561 23.92 -19.55 8.91
N VAL A 562 24.39 -20.62 8.27
CA VAL A 562 23.62 -21.43 7.32
C VAL A 562 23.87 -22.92 7.56
N VAL A 563 22.90 -23.75 7.19
CA VAL A 563 23.02 -25.20 7.20
C VAL A 563 23.07 -25.69 5.74
N VAL A 564 24.12 -26.44 5.39
CA VAL A 564 24.39 -26.87 4.02
C VAL A 564 24.48 -28.38 3.98
N ARG A 565 23.78 -29.00 3.03
CA ARG A 565 23.93 -30.43 2.72
C ARG A 565 24.69 -30.59 1.40
N LYS A 566 25.64 -31.52 1.36
CA LYS A 566 26.36 -31.87 0.14
C LYS A 566 25.42 -32.55 -0.86
N HIS A 567 25.29 -31.97 -2.05
CA HIS A 567 24.63 -32.62 -3.18
C HIS A 567 25.67 -33.18 -4.14
N THR A 568 25.48 -34.41 -4.59
CA THR A 568 26.32 -35.03 -5.62
C THR A 568 26.29 -34.19 -6.90
N GLY A 569 27.47 -33.79 -7.39
CA GLY A 569 27.59 -32.88 -8.55
C GLY A 569 27.18 -31.42 -8.30
N GLY A 570 26.86 -31.04 -7.06
CA GLY A 570 26.44 -29.67 -6.74
C GLY A 570 27.64 -28.72 -6.59
N VAL A 571 27.78 -27.76 -7.50
CA VAL A 571 28.88 -26.76 -7.51
C VAL A 571 28.96 -25.98 -6.20
N CYS A 572 27.89 -25.25 -5.84
CA CYS A 572 27.89 -24.40 -4.65
C CYS A 572 27.96 -25.19 -3.34
N SER A 573 27.21 -26.30 -3.24
CA SER A 573 27.29 -27.17 -2.05
C SER A 573 28.65 -27.85 -1.92
N GLY A 574 29.31 -28.17 -3.04
CA GLY A 574 30.66 -28.72 -3.04
C GLY A 574 31.68 -27.70 -2.52
N GLU A 575 31.63 -26.48 -3.05
CA GLU A 575 32.49 -25.36 -2.61
C GLU A 575 32.29 -25.06 -1.12
N LEU A 576 31.03 -24.90 -0.66
CA LEU A 576 30.75 -24.61 0.75
C LEU A 576 31.19 -25.74 1.70
N MET A 577 31.06 -27.00 1.28
CA MET A 577 31.47 -28.17 2.08
C MET A 577 32.99 -28.40 2.04
N ALA A 578 33.73 -27.67 1.21
CA ALA A 578 35.19 -27.71 1.15
C ALA A 578 35.85 -26.57 1.94
N LEU A 579 35.07 -25.61 2.46
CA LEU A 579 35.62 -24.48 3.21
C LEU A 579 36.16 -24.90 4.58
N GLU A 580 37.30 -24.31 4.93
CA GLU A 580 37.88 -24.35 6.27
C GLU A 580 37.81 -22.96 6.94
N PRO A 581 37.79 -22.88 8.29
CA PRO A 581 37.82 -21.60 8.98
C PRO A 581 38.97 -20.70 8.49
N GLY A 582 38.64 -19.46 8.11
CA GLY A 582 39.55 -18.52 7.44
C GLY A 582 39.23 -18.32 5.96
N ASP A 583 38.65 -19.33 5.29
CA ASP A 583 38.26 -19.22 3.88
C ASP A 583 37.13 -18.22 3.65
N THR A 584 36.96 -17.80 2.41
CA THR A 584 35.99 -16.76 2.05
C THR A 584 35.05 -17.15 0.93
N VAL A 585 33.85 -16.58 0.95
CA VAL A 585 32.86 -16.72 -0.11
C VAL A 585 32.26 -15.36 -0.50
N ARG A 586 31.84 -15.24 -1.75
CA ARG A 586 31.07 -14.08 -2.21
C ARG A 586 29.59 -14.33 -1.96
N ALA A 587 28.96 -13.46 -1.16
CA ALA A 587 27.56 -13.60 -0.82
C ALA A 587 26.83 -12.26 -0.74
N PHE A 588 25.50 -12.32 -0.82
CA PHE A 588 24.61 -11.18 -0.63
C PHE A 588 23.36 -11.60 0.12
N LEU A 589 22.68 -10.64 0.72
CA LEU A 589 21.45 -10.87 1.47
C LEU A 589 20.22 -10.73 0.58
N ARG A 590 19.33 -11.72 0.61
CA ARG A 590 17.96 -11.62 0.07
C ARG A 590 16.94 -11.68 1.21
N ARG A 591 16.23 -10.57 1.42
CA ARG A 591 15.18 -10.50 2.45
C ARG A 591 14.01 -11.43 2.12
N ASN A 592 13.50 -12.12 3.14
CA ASN A 592 12.37 -13.03 3.05
C ASN A 592 11.35 -12.74 4.17
N PRO A 593 10.69 -11.56 4.15
CA PRO A 593 9.79 -11.14 5.23
C PRO A 593 8.58 -12.08 5.42
N GLY A 594 8.23 -12.86 4.39
CA GLY A 594 7.17 -13.86 4.47
C GLY A 594 7.49 -14.99 5.46
N PHE A 595 8.77 -15.31 5.65
CA PHE A 595 9.23 -16.38 6.53
C PHE A 595 9.93 -15.85 7.79
N HIS A 596 9.48 -14.70 8.33
CA HIS A 596 9.96 -14.21 9.63
C HIS A 596 9.00 -14.59 10.73
N ALA A 597 9.51 -15.00 11.89
CA ALA A 597 8.65 -15.41 13.01
C ALA A 597 7.89 -14.25 13.71
N GLY A 598 8.18 -12.98 13.36
CA GLY A 598 7.51 -11.80 13.91
C GLY A 598 7.89 -11.46 15.36
N ARG A 599 7.33 -10.36 15.90
CA ARG A 599 7.62 -9.86 17.26
C ARG A 599 6.52 -10.15 18.31
N GLY A 600 5.42 -10.77 17.89
CA GLY A 600 4.26 -11.05 18.75
C GLY A 600 4.52 -12.14 19.80
N ARG A 601 3.55 -12.33 20.70
CA ARG A 601 3.58 -13.36 21.76
C ARG A 601 2.87 -14.66 21.39
N ALA A 602 2.18 -14.69 20.26
CA ALA A 602 1.51 -15.89 19.75
C ALA A 602 2.51 -17.07 19.62
N PRO A 603 2.11 -18.31 19.95
CA PRO A 603 3.00 -19.46 19.87
C PRO A 603 3.55 -19.70 18.46
N LEU A 604 4.68 -20.38 18.37
CA LEU A 604 5.19 -20.91 17.12
C LEU A 604 5.10 -22.44 17.08
N ILE A 605 4.68 -22.96 15.94
CA ILE A 605 4.82 -24.36 15.57
C ILE A 605 5.84 -24.41 14.43
N LEU A 606 7.05 -24.84 14.74
CA LEU A 606 8.18 -24.92 13.83
C LEU A 606 8.29 -26.37 13.35
N ILE A 607 8.29 -26.60 12.04
CA ILE A 607 8.30 -27.95 11.47
C ILE A 607 9.41 -28.01 10.42
N GLY A 608 10.37 -28.92 10.57
CA GLY A 608 11.42 -29.08 9.57
C GLY A 608 12.13 -30.42 9.64
N ALA A 609 12.84 -30.76 8.58
CA ALA A 609 13.62 -31.98 8.49
C ALA A 609 14.99 -31.73 7.83
N GLY A 610 16.03 -32.39 8.32
CA GLY A 610 17.41 -32.20 7.86
C GLY A 610 17.82 -30.72 7.88
N THR A 611 18.32 -30.19 6.76
CA THR A 611 18.76 -28.79 6.67
C THR A 611 17.64 -27.76 6.85
N GLY A 612 16.36 -28.17 6.79
CA GLY A 612 15.22 -27.31 7.10
C GLY A 612 15.22 -26.77 8.54
N ILE A 613 16.02 -27.34 9.44
CA ILE A 613 16.18 -26.82 10.81
C ILE A 613 16.85 -25.44 10.87
N GLY A 614 17.65 -25.05 9.87
CA GLY A 614 18.45 -23.83 9.89
C GLY A 614 17.67 -22.58 10.34
N PRO A 615 16.68 -22.09 9.57
CA PRO A 615 15.92 -20.92 9.96
C PRO A 615 15.12 -21.13 11.25
N LEU A 616 14.69 -22.37 11.55
CA LEU A 616 13.93 -22.71 12.76
C LEU A 616 14.78 -22.55 14.02
N ALA A 617 16.04 -23.02 13.99
CA ALA A 617 17.02 -22.80 15.04
C ALA A 617 17.29 -21.31 15.24
N GLY A 618 17.38 -20.54 14.16
CA GLY A 618 17.50 -19.08 14.22
C GLY A 618 16.30 -18.39 14.91
N PHE A 619 15.07 -18.88 14.69
CA PHE A 619 13.90 -18.36 15.40
C PHE A 619 13.92 -18.68 16.90
N ILE A 620 14.37 -19.87 17.28
CA ILE A 620 14.52 -20.27 18.69
C ILE A 620 15.61 -19.44 19.36
N ARG A 621 16.78 -19.32 18.73
CA ARG A 621 17.88 -18.45 19.19
C ARG A 621 17.39 -17.02 19.42
N ALA A 622 16.63 -16.46 18.49
CA ALA A 622 16.10 -15.10 18.59
C ALA A 622 14.91 -14.94 19.57
N ASN A 623 14.42 -16.01 20.20
CA ASN A 623 13.24 -15.99 21.08
C ASN A 623 13.54 -15.41 22.48
N ALA A 624 14.07 -14.19 22.54
CA ALA A 624 14.40 -13.50 23.80
C ALA A 624 13.16 -13.22 24.67
N ARG A 625 11.95 -13.17 24.09
CA ARG A 625 10.69 -12.96 24.82
C ARG A 625 10.09 -14.26 25.38
N ARG A 626 10.75 -15.40 25.17
CA ARG A 626 10.31 -16.72 25.66
C ARG A 626 8.84 -17.00 25.33
N ARG A 627 8.40 -16.63 24.11
CA ARG A 627 7.05 -17.05 23.66
C ARG A 627 7.04 -18.57 23.50
N PRO A 628 5.88 -19.24 23.59
CA PRO A 628 5.83 -20.67 23.40
C PRO A 628 6.32 -21.08 22.00
N VAL A 629 7.27 -22.03 21.93
CA VAL A 629 7.82 -22.56 20.68
C VAL A 629 7.83 -24.08 20.74
N HIS A 630 7.13 -24.70 19.79
CA HIS A 630 7.05 -26.15 19.61
C HIS A 630 7.81 -26.50 18.32
N LEU A 631 8.89 -27.27 18.42
CA LEU A 631 9.69 -27.71 17.28
C LEU A 631 9.43 -29.20 17.00
N PHE A 632 9.00 -29.50 15.78
CA PHE A 632 8.95 -30.83 15.19
C PHE A 632 10.13 -30.99 14.23
N PHE A 633 11.10 -31.85 14.57
CA PHE A 633 12.34 -32.00 13.80
C PHE A 633 12.59 -33.43 13.32
N GLY A 634 12.69 -33.60 12.01
CA GLY A 634 13.00 -34.88 11.36
C GLY A 634 14.48 -35.07 11.05
N MET A 635 15.02 -36.23 11.41
CA MET A 635 16.41 -36.64 11.16
C MET A 635 16.49 -38.10 10.69
N ARG A 636 17.66 -38.55 10.25
CA ARG A 636 17.89 -39.96 9.88
C ARG A 636 18.30 -40.79 11.09
N HIS A 637 19.30 -40.34 11.82
CA HIS A 637 19.86 -41.05 12.96
C HIS A 637 20.38 -40.07 14.03
N PRO A 638 19.97 -40.19 15.30
CA PRO A 638 20.32 -39.23 16.35
C PRO A 638 21.82 -39.01 16.57
N SER A 639 22.66 -40.03 16.41
CA SER A 639 24.12 -39.88 16.54
C SER A 639 24.78 -39.19 15.36
N SER A 640 24.12 -39.12 14.20
CA SER A 640 24.76 -38.72 12.95
C SER A 640 24.29 -37.34 12.47
N ASP A 641 22.98 -37.09 12.45
CA ASP A 641 22.41 -35.88 11.86
C ASP A 641 21.42 -35.14 12.77
N PHE A 642 21.60 -35.26 14.10
CA PHE A 642 20.92 -34.42 15.07
C PHE A 642 21.55 -33.01 15.15
N LEU A 643 21.28 -32.22 14.12
CA LEU A 643 21.71 -30.84 14.00
C LEU A 643 21.22 -30.00 15.20
N TYR A 644 22.12 -29.19 15.77
CA TYR A 644 21.85 -28.32 16.92
C TYR A 644 21.43 -29.06 18.22
N GLY A 645 21.71 -30.36 18.39
CA GLY A 645 21.29 -31.13 19.57
C GLY A 645 21.58 -30.43 20.92
N ASP A 646 22.84 -30.04 21.14
CA ASP A 646 23.27 -29.34 22.36
C ASP A 646 22.65 -27.94 22.49
N ASP A 647 22.59 -27.20 21.38
CA ASP A 647 22.00 -25.86 21.33
C ASP A 647 20.49 -25.91 21.68
N LEU A 648 19.76 -26.91 21.18
CA LEU A 648 18.33 -27.11 21.46
C LEU A 648 18.09 -27.48 22.93
N ALA A 649 18.97 -28.30 23.52
CA ALA A 649 18.89 -28.63 24.94
C ALA A 649 19.12 -27.38 25.81
N ALA A 650 20.13 -26.56 25.49
CA ALA A 650 20.39 -25.30 26.16
C ALA A 650 19.22 -24.31 26.01
N TRP A 651 18.69 -24.13 24.80
CA TRP A 651 17.55 -23.24 24.56
C TRP A 651 16.27 -23.70 25.24
N ARG A 652 16.10 -25.01 25.47
CA ARG A 652 15.00 -25.53 26.28
C ARG A 652 15.19 -25.17 27.76
N ALA A 653 16.40 -25.34 28.31
CA ALA A 653 16.71 -24.93 29.68
C ALA A 653 16.54 -23.42 29.90
N GLU A 654 16.87 -22.59 28.91
CA GLU A 654 16.67 -21.13 28.94
C GLU A 654 15.21 -20.68 28.73
N GLY A 655 14.29 -21.60 28.44
CA GLY A 655 12.89 -21.31 28.13
C GLY A 655 12.67 -20.65 26.75
N ARG A 656 13.65 -20.70 25.84
CA ARG A 656 13.49 -20.25 24.44
C ARG A 656 12.79 -21.29 23.56
N LEU A 657 12.90 -22.57 23.92
CA LEU A 657 12.20 -23.69 23.29
C LEU A 657 11.29 -24.36 24.32
N THR A 658 9.99 -24.41 24.06
CA THR A 658 9.02 -24.98 25.00
C THR A 658 8.96 -26.49 24.87
N ARG A 659 8.93 -26.99 23.63
CA ARG A 659 8.83 -28.43 23.34
C ARG A 659 9.62 -28.79 22.10
N LEU A 660 10.32 -29.91 22.18
CA LEU A 660 11.02 -30.55 21.07
C LEU A 660 10.44 -31.94 20.86
N THR A 661 9.97 -32.20 19.65
CA THR A 661 9.48 -33.51 19.21
C THR A 661 10.31 -33.93 18.00
N THR A 662 11.02 -35.05 18.10
CA THR A 662 11.91 -35.55 17.05
C THR A 662 11.27 -36.69 16.26
N ALA A 663 11.63 -36.81 14.99
CA ALA A 663 11.21 -37.91 14.12
C ALA A 663 12.44 -38.58 13.48
N VAL A 664 12.61 -39.89 13.70
CA VAL A 664 13.78 -40.65 13.23
C VAL A 664 13.39 -41.58 12.09
N SER A 665 13.90 -41.30 10.89
CA SER A 665 13.56 -42.05 9.68
C SER A 665 14.36 -43.33 9.45
N ARG A 666 15.51 -43.51 10.10
CA ARG A 666 16.35 -44.73 10.00
C ARG A 666 16.64 -45.32 11.38
N GLY A 667 15.57 -45.70 12.08
CA GLY A 667 15.64 -46.41 13.37
C GLY A 667 14.78 -47.68 13.37
N ALA A 668 14.68 -48.34 14.53
CA ALA A 668 13.90 -49.58 14.67
C ALA A 668 12.41 -49.43 14.31
N ARG A 669 11.86 -48.21 14.47
CA ARG A 669 10.51 -47.84 14.02
C ARG A 669 10.59 -46.51 13.26
N PRO A 670 10.76 -46.54 11.92
CA PRO A 670 10.82 -45.32 11.11
C PRO A 670 9.57 -44.47 11.29
N HIS A 671 9.75 -43.18 11.55
CA HIS A 671 8.66 -42.22 11.62
C HIS A 671 9.12 -40.84 11.13
N TYR A 672 8.18 -40.09 10.56
CA TYR A 672 8.44 -38.77 9.97
C TYR A 672 7.74 -37.66 10.75
N VAL A 673 8.02 -36.40 10.41
CA VAL A 673 7.47 -35.24 11.11
C VAL A 673 5.94 -35.16 11.01
N GLN A 674 5.35 -35.59 9.89
CA GLN A 674 3.89 -35.68 9.75
C GLN A 674 3.26 -36.71 10.71
N ASP A 675 3.98 -37.77 11.05
CA ASP A 675 3.51 -38.79 12.00
C ASP A 675 3.61 -38.26 13.43
N ALA A 676 4.70 -37.55 13.74
CA ALA A 676 4.87 -36.85 15.02
C ALA A 676 3.80 -35.78 15.24
N LEU A 677 3.41 -35.05 14.19
CA LEU A 677 2.30 -34.08 14.26
C LEU A 677 0.97 -34.75 14.59
N ARG A 678 0.67 -35.90 13.97
CA ARG A 678 -0.56 -36.66 14.26
C ARG A 678 -0.58 -37.18 15.70
N GLN A 679 0.55 -37.66 16.20
CA GLN A 679 0.67 -38.13 17.59
C GLN A 679 0.45 -37.01 18.60
N GLU A 680 0.83 -35.78 18.27
CA GLU A 680 0.64 -34.60 19.13
C GLU A 680 -0.53 -33.69 18.68
N ALA A 681 -1.50 -34.23 17.93
CA ALA A 681 -2.60 -33.47 17.32
C ALA A 681 -3.32 -32.53 18.31
N ALA A 682 -3.62 -33.01 19.52
CA ALA A 682 -4.30 -32.21 20.55
C ALA A 682 -3.51 -30.94 20.94
N GLN A 683 -2.17 -31.03 20.99
CA GLN A 683 -1.32 -29.89 21.34
C GLN A 683 -1.15 -28.93 20.17
N VAL A 684 -1.10 -29.46 18.94
CA VAL A 684 -1.11 -28.66 17.72
C VAL A 684 -2.39 -27.83 17.65
N ILE A 685 -3.55 -28.45 17.88
CA ILE A 685 -4.86 -27.79 17.94
C ILE A 685 -4.88 -26.71 19.02
N ASP A 686 -4.48 -27.04 20.24
CA ASP A 686 -4.46 -26.11 21.38
C ASP A 686 -3.56 -24.88 21.12
N ALA A 687 -2.37 -25.07 20.55
CA ALA A 687 -1.51 -23.97 20.14
C ALA A 687 -2.18 -23.12 19.05
N LEU A 688 -2.84 -23.73 18.06
CA LEU A 688 -3.54 -23.02 16.99
C LEU A 688 -4.76 -22.25 17.48
N MET A 689 -5.50 -22.76 18.46
CA MET A 689 -6.58 -22.02 19.11
C MET A 689 -6.06 -20.78 19.85
N ARG A 690 -4.83 -20.82 20.39
CA ARG A 690 -4.13 -19.64 20.93
C ARG A 690 -3.51 -18.71 19.88
N GLY A 691 -3.85 -18.88 18.61
CA GLY A 691 -3.36 -18.03 17.53
C GLY A 691 -1.96 -18.37 17.04
N ALA A 692 -1.47 -19.62 17.26
CA ALA A 692 -0.14 -20.01 16.83
C ALA A 692 0.09 -19.77 15.33
N ARG A 693 1.37 -19.55 15.00
CA ARG A 693 1.87 -19.50 13.64
C ARG A 693 2.66 -20.76 13.31
N VAL A 694 2.27 -21.44 12.24
CA VAL A 694 2.93 -22.61 11.67
C VAL A 694 4.00 -22.15 10.67
N MET A 695 5.21 -22.68 10.81
CA MET A 695 6.35 -22.39 9.93
C MET A 695 7.01 -23.69 9.51
N VAL A 696 6.95 -24.01 8.22
CA VAL A 696 7.47 -25.26 7.64
C VAL A 696 8.70 -24.97 6.79
N CYS A 697 9.80 -25.69 7.00
CA CYS A 697 11.03 -25.55 6.19
C CYS A 697 11.68 -26.90 5.88
N GLY A 698 12.04 -27.13 4.62
CA GLY A 698 12.67 -28.37 4.17
C GLY A 698 12.32 -28.76 2.73
N GLY A 699 12.38 -30.04 2.41
CA GLY A 699 12.06 -30.56 1.07
C GLY A 699 10.56 -30.59 0.77
N ARG A 700 10.21 -30.61 -0.52
CA ARG A 700 8.82 -30.59 -1.02
C ARG A 700 7.97 -31.74 -0.49
N ASP A 701 8.47 -32.97 -0.60
CA ASP A 701 7.72 -34.16 -0.17
C ASP A 701 7.38 -34.11 1.33
N MET A 702 8.28 -33.56 2.14
CA MET A 702 8.05 -33.35 3.57
C MET A 702 6.96 -32.30 3.80
N ALA A 703 7.01 -31.16 3.09
CA ALA A 703 6.01 -30.11 3.22
C ALA A 703 4.61 -30.58 2.78
N GLU A 704 4.51 -31.36 1.71
CA GLU A 704 3.24 -31.96 1.27
C GLU A 704 2.70 -32.98 2.28
N GLY A 705 3.58 -33.79 2.90
CA GLY A 705 3.21 -34.67 4.00
C GLY A 705 2.68 -33.92 5.21
N VAL A 706 3.34 -32.82 5.59
CA VAL A 706 2.92 -31.94 6.70
C VAL A 706 1.59 -31.26 6.40
N ALA A 707 1.39 -30.75 5.17
CA ALA A 707 0.13 -30.12 4.78
C ALA A 707 -1.06 -31.08 4.93
N ARG A 708 -0.92 -32.32 4.43
CA ARG A 708 -1.94 -33.36 4.58
C ARG A 708 -2.22 -33.71 6.04
N ALA A 709 -1.18 -33.89 6.85
CA ALA A 709 -1.36 -34.17 8.27
C ALA A 709 -2.07 -33.01 8.99
N LEU A 710 -1.77 -31.76 8.62
CA LEU A 710 -2.46 -30.61 9.18
C LEU A 710 -3.91 -30.49 8.69
N ASP A 711 -4.22 -30.84 7.44
CA ASP A 711 -5.61 -30.95 6.98
C ASP A 711 -6.41 -31.91 7.87
N GLU A 712 -5.86 -33.10 8.15
CA GLU A 712 -6.47 -34.10 9.03
C GLU A 712 -6.65 -33.60 10.48
N ILE A 713 -5.60 -32.98 11.05
CA ILE A 713 -5.62 -32.46 12.43
C ILE A 713 -6.60 -31.29 12.59
N LEU A 714 -6.76 -30.46 11.54
CA LEU A 714 -7.57 -29.24 11.59
C LEU A 714 -9.04 -29.45 11.24
N ALA A 715 -9.36 -30.53 10.54
CA ALA A 715 -10.74 -30.84 10.13
C ALA A 715 -11.77 -30.77 11.29
N PRO A 716 -11.50 -31.28 12.51
CA PRO A 716 -12.45 -31.23 13.62
C PRO A 716 -12.78 -29.82 14.13
N ILE A 717 -11.93 -28.82 13.85
CA ILE A 717 -12.11 -27.43 14.30
C ILE A 717 -12.49 -26.48 13.15
N GLY A 718 -12.83 -27.02 11.97
CA GLY A 718 -13.27 -26.24 10.81
C GLY A 718 -12.20 -25.33 10.21
N LEU A 719 -10.91 -25.59 10.50
CA LEU A 719 -9.79 -24.86 9.92
C LEU A 719 -9.14 -25.67 8.80
N THR A 720 -8.44 -24.98 7.90
CA THR A 720 -7.60 -25.61 6.88
C THR A 720 -6.25 -24.88 6.78
N PRO A 721 -5.17 -25.55 6.33
CA PRO A 721 -3.91 -24.90 6.02
C PRO A 721 -4.08 -23.75 5.00
N ALA A 722 -5.02 -23.88 4.05
CA ALA A 722 -5.34 -22.82 3.09
C ALA A 722 -5.88 -21.55 3.78
N LEU A 723 -6.80 -21.71 4.74
CA LEU A 723 -7.30 -20.60 5.55
C LEU A 723 -6.19 -19.97 6.40
N LEU A 724 -5.36 -20.79 7.06
CA LEU A 724 -4.22 -20.30 7.84
C LEU A 724 -3.19 -19.57 6.96
N LYS A 725 -2.97 -20.01 5.70
CA LYS A 725 -2.12 -19.32 4.72
C LYS A 725 -2.68 -17.94 4.37
N ALA A 726 -4.00 -17.84 4.16
CA ALA A 726 -4.70 -16.58 3.87
C ALA A 726 -4.59 -15.59 5.04
N GLU A 727 -4.68 -16.06 6.29
CA GLU A 727 -4.49 -15.25 7.50
C GLU A 727 -3.01 -14.89 7.77
N GLY A 728 -2.07 -15.53 7.07
CA GLY A 728 -0.63 -15.39 7.29
C GLY A 728 -0.14 -16.10 8.56
N ARG A 729 -0.91 -17.06 9.07
CA ARG A 729 -0.59 -17.91 10.22
C ARG A 729 0.05 -19.23 9.83
N TYR A 730 0.11 -19.56 8.55
CA TYR A 730 0.87 -20.68 8.03
C TYR A 730 1.82 -20.17 6.92
N VAL A 731 3.11 -20.46 7.04
CA VAL A 731 4.13 -20.08 6.06
C VAL A 731 5.14 -21.19 5.80
N GLU A 732 5.68 -21.22 4.59
CA GLU A 732 6.59 -22.25 4.07
C GLU A 732 7.87 -21.62 3.52
N ASP A 733 9.02 -22.25 3.78
CA ASP A 733 10.29 -22.05 3.07
C ASP A 733 10.79 -23.40 2.57
N VAL A 734 10.26 -23.81 1.41
CA VAL A 734 10.40 -25.14 0.84
C VAL A 734 11.20 -25.06 -0.46
N TYR A 735 12.10 -26.02 -0.70
CA TYR A 735 13.01 -26.05 -1.86
C TYR A 735 12.85 -27.32 -2.70
#